data_AF-A0A1Q3ADF2-F1
#
_entry.id   AF-A0A1Q3ADF2-F1
#
_cell.length_a   1.000
_cell.length_b   1.000
_cell.length_c   1.000
_cell.angle_alpha   90.00
_cell.angle_beta   90.00
_cell.angle_gamma   90.00
#
_symmetry.space_group_name_H-M   'P 1'
#
loop_
_entity.id
_entity.type
_entity.pdbx_description
1 polymer ?
#
loop_
_entity_poly.entity_id
_entity_poly.type
_entity_poly.pdbx_seq_one_letter_code
_entity_poly.pdbx_strand_id
1 'polypeptide(L)'
;MSVKRGRRAVSASLEPEGERPAWQRFCAEDTLVQWHKLKNVENLVLRARERIGEDLFKNWAYHVVISWFYKVCDSFVTANYAGDIETFKPFWKDVKFDEELLLQELSGLAGESPLWESLKWHTLKNLANNKGVSLKDWDELAQHYLKDRGDFKFEKLTLEEQFQEMYAMIRVIERKNLPFRNYLLANLELFEAVEYEDDSGPLYALANVGVLVRKLVRQSPHEVNIPLKLKNCTVRLPHGPNGFDLVHLDYSAEIDRYLQSVKVDYELVTHNWEQFTQCLESNQMGESSRNVDYEDLVNVYVEHQLYSRRLLQQRQKDQEMAELLTRRKRSSRLVAREEEVRRKDLESEWLDRLDSRDQFLRARSRLVNRNVKKIKDWLWSQLWSNFEKDLRITRGDPTAQEEGTELTVDDLKVLAQGARYVDWMCPLTETAAAVAATGAGEHPLELPLRCCVTEEDVEHGATQEVDDQRWIFKCVGEPELDSIWIGSPEEEQEHSTLFAQRGGSLVCCESCLRWQHWECQSQRLLLLLASSQGKDTPMTARDFGVVQLGHASVQANRRSSRRAAMSNDQATTSTADYNAEPHYLRPTDKRKPLGETGAFICAWCCYELEKQLRETFPVELSALRAKQRRNREERERRRQAAVNATSRTPINGTFSHTPVAPTMISSINSPFVINPQQPPRNVNPSTTNGAAQLSDSTASATPSGSTTPSIQRPNETGHIA
;
A
#
# COMPACT_ATOMS: atom_id res chain seq x y z
N MET A 1 10.84 39.66 -40.37
CA MET A 1 11.89 38.62 -40.27
C MET A 1 12.40 38.58 -38.84
N SER A 2 12.36 37.42 -38.18
CA SER A 2 12.61 37.29 -36.74
C SER A 2 13.98 36.67 -36.46
N VAL A 3 14.85 37.39 -35.76
CA VAL A 3 16.17 36.90 -35.36
C VAL A 3 16.01 36.00 -34.13
N LYS A 4 16.04 34.69 -34.35
CA LYS A 4 16.09 33.68 -33.27
C LYS A 4 17.40 33.85 -32.48
N ARG A 5 17.35 34.57 -31.35
CA ARG A 5 18.39 34.49 -30.30
C ARG A 5 18.32 33.12 -29.64
N GLY A 6 19.04 32.15 -30.22
CA GLY A 6 19.36 30.92 -29.52
C GLY A 6 20.27 31.23 -28.34
N ARG A 7 19.74 31.21 -27.12
CA ARG A 7 20.57 31.08 -25.91
C ARG A 7 21.23 29.70 -25.99
N ARG A 8 22.46 29.61 -26.50
CA ARG A 8 23.35 28.51 -26.12
C ARG A 8 23.42 28.53 -24.60
N ALA A 9 23.27 27.37 -23.97
CA ALA A 9 23.68 27.22 -22.59
C ALA A 9 25.14 27.65 -22.53
N VAL A 10 25.45 28.60 -21.63
CA VAL A 10 26.83 28.87 -21.27
C VAL A 10 27.32 27.56 -20.66
N SER A 11 28.20 26.86 -21.38
CA SER A 11 29.05 25.85 -20.78
C SER A 11 29.71 26.53 -19.59
N ALA A 12 29.35 26.10 -18.38
CA ALA A 12 29.93 26.63 -17.17
C ALA A 12 31.44 26.49 -17.34
N SER A 13 32.17 27.61 -17.25
CA SER A 13 33.62 27.61 -17.42
C SER A 13 34.20 26.78 -16.30
N LEU A 14 34.51 25.52 -16.58
CA LEU A 14 35.31 24.69 -15.72
C LEU A 14 36.64 25.42 -15.53
N GLU A 15 36.92 25.82 -14.29
CA GLU A 15 38.19 26.41 -13.91
C GLU A 15 39.34 25.45 -14.32
N PRO A 16 40.51 25.98 -14.73
CA PRO A 16 41.62 25.14 -15.15
C PRO A 16 41.96 24.13 -14.05
N GLU A 17 42.35 22.91 -14.42
CA GLU A 17 42.44 21.77 -13.48
C GLU A 17 43.38 21.98 -12.28
N GLY A 18 44.29 22.96 -12.36
CA GLY A 18 45.17 23.38 -11.27
C GLY A 18 44.57 24.37 -10.26
N GLU A 19 43.39 24.94 -10.51
CA GLU A 19 42.72 25.91 -9.62
C GLU A 19 41.46 25.35 -8.94
N ARG A 20 41.01 24.13 -9.30
CA ARG A 20 39.80 23.54 -8.72
C ARG A 20 40.03 23.07 -7.27
N PRO A 21 39.17 23.47 -6.31
CA PRO A 21 39.17 22.93 -4.94
C PRO A 21 39.16 21.40 -4.91
N ALA A 22 39.94 20.82 -3.99
CA ALA A 22 40.22 19.38 -4.03
C ALA A 22 38.95 18.50 -3.89
N TRP A 23 37.94 18.99 -3.16
CA TRP A 23 36.67 18.30 -2.96
C TRP A 23 35.87 18.08 -4.25
N GLN A 24 36.04 18.93 -5.28
CA GLN A 24 35.28 18.81 -6.52
C GLN A 24 35.57 17.51 -7.28
N ARG A 25 36.71 16.86 -7.01
CA ARG A 25 37.13 15.60 -7.64
C ARG A 25 36.25 14.40 -7.25
N PHE A 26 35.57 14.46 -6.11
CA PHE A 26 34.69 13.40 -5.62
C PHE A 26 33.27 13.51 -6.20
N CYS A 27 32.90 14.67 -6.76
CA CYS A 27 31.55 14.95 -7.26
C CYS A 27 31.42 14.69 -8.76
N ALA A 28 30.28 14.16 -9.19
CA ALA A 28 29.94 14.05 -10.61
C ALA A 28 29.82 15.42 -11.30
N GLU A 29 30.16 15.49 -12.59
CA GLU A 29 30.15 16.75 -13.36
C GLU A 29 28.76 17.42 -13.37
N ASP A 30 27.68 16.63 -13.49
CA ASP A 30 26.30 17.14 -13.41
C ASP A 30 25.98 17.79 -12.05
N THR A 31 26.51 17.25 -10.95
CA THR A 31 26.37 17.78 -9.59
C THR A 31 27.08 19.14 -9.47
N LEU A 32 28.31 19.25 -9.99
CA LEU A 32 29.07 20.51 -10.04
C LEU A 32 28.38 21.57 -10.93
N VAL A 33 27.85 21.17 -12.09
CA VAL A 33 27.08 22.04 -12.99
C VAL A 33 25.81 22.56 -12.30
N GLN A 34 25.17 21.78 -11.44
CA GLN A 34 24.03 22.22 -10.64
C GLN A 34 24.46 23.15 -9.49
N TRP A 35 25.56 22.84 -8.81
CA TRP A 35 26.14 23.66 -7.75
C TRP A 35 26.38 25.10 -8.21
N HIS A 36 27.08 25.25 -9.33
CA HIS A 36 27.39 26.56 -9.89
C HIS A 36 26.16 27.34 -10.41
N LYS A 37 25.05 26.67 -10.74
CA LYS A 37 23.77 27.33 -11.10
C LYS A 37 23.05 27.94 -9.90
N LEU A 38 23.33 27.49 -8.67
CA LEU A 38 22.60 27.89 -7.46
C LEU A 38 23.34 28.94 -6.61
N LYS A 39 24.49 29.47 -7.06
CA LYS A 39 25.30 30.52 -6.38
C LYS A 39 24.50 31.75 -5.88
N ASN A 40 23.35 32.08 -6.48
CA ASN A 40 22.54 33.21 -6.01
C ASN A 40 21.88 32.98 -4.64
N VAL A 41 21.59 31.71 -4.27
CA VAL A 41 20.94 31.32 -3.00
C VAL A 41 21.95 31.34 -1.84
N GLU A 42 23.21 31.02 -2.14
CA GLU A 42 24.35 31.00 -1.21
C GLU A 42 24.51 32.32 -0.43
N ASN A 43 24.31 33.47 -1.09
CA ASN A 43 24.33 34.79 -0.45
C ASN A 43 23.26 34.97 0.65
N LEU A 44 22.14 34.26 0.57
CA LEU A 44 21.03 34.35 1.53
C LEU A 44 21.34 33.52 2.79
N VAL A 45 21.98 32.36 2.59
CA VAL A 45 22.45 31.47 3.67
C VAL A 45 23.63 32.11 4.42
N LEU A 46 24.60 32.69 3.70
CA LEU A 46 25.73 33.42 4.30
C LEU A 46 25.24 34.56 5.20
N ARG A 47 24.32 35.40 4.72
CA ARG A 47 23.71 36.48 5.54
C ARG A 47 22.93 35.97 6.76
N ALA A 48 22.33 34.79 6.68
CA ALA A 48 21.66 34.17 7.82
C ALA A 48 22.69 33.77 8.89
N ARG A 49 23.80 33.14 8.48
CA ARG A 49 24.92 32.78 9.38
C ARG A 49 25.58 34.02 9.99
N GLU A 50 25.89 35.04 9.19
CA GLU A 50 26.45 36.33 9.66
C GLU A 50 25.60 36.99 10.75
N ARG A 51 24.27 36.92 10.64
CA ARG A 51 23.33 37.49 11.64
C ARG A 51 23.23 36.69 12.93
N ILE A 52 23.41 35.37 12.86
CA ILE A 52 23.35 34.46 14.02
C ILE A 52 24.68 34.48 14.79
N GLY A 53 25.79 34.61 14.06
CA GLY A 53 27.15 34.62 14.61
C GLY A 53 27.79 33.22 14.65
N GLU A 54 29.13 33.21 14.59
CA GLU A 54 29.93 31.98 14.49
C GLU A 54 29.89 31.10 15.75
N ASP A 55 29.53 31.65 16.91
CA ASP A 55 29.66 30.94 18.18
C ASP A 55 28.64 29.81 18.34
N LEU A 56 27.45 29.92 17.71
CA LEU A 56 26.49 28.82 17.62
C LEU A 56 27.05 27.64 16.83
N PHE A 57 27.72 27.90 15.70
CA PHE A 57 28.30 26.86 14.85
C PHE A 57 29.50 26.18 15.51
N LYS A 58 30.19 26.83 16.44
CA LYS A 58 31.24 26.20 17.27
C LYS A 58 30.67 25.34 18.41
N ASN A 59 29.36 25.32 18.63
CA ASN A 59 28.75 24.52 19.68
C ASN A 59 28.38 23.10 19.20
N TRP A 60 28.88 22.08 19.90
CA TRP A 60 28.55 20.66 19.65
C TRP A 60 27.04 20.35 19.73
N ALA A 61 26.32 20.98 20.67
CA ALA A 61 24.89 20.79 20.85
C ALA A 61 24.09 21.18 19.59
N TYR A 62 24.49 22.26 18.90
CA TYR A 62 23.89 22.65 17.62
C TYR A 62 23.97 21.51 16.60
N HIS A 63 25.18 21.02 16.31
CA HIS A 63 25.39 19.96 15.31
C HIS A 63 24.65 18.67 15.62
N VAL A 64 24.57 18.27 16.90
CA VAL A 64 23.78 17.09 17.28
C VAL A 64 22.28 17.34 17.12
N VAL A 65 21.76 18.49 17.55
CA VAL A 65 20.33 18.82 17.43
C VAL A 65 19.91 18.85 15.96
N ILE A 66 20.69 19.51 15.09
CA ILE A 66 20.44 19.55 13.64
C ILE A 66 20.52 18.14 13.03
N SER A 67 21.58 17.37 13.32
CA SER A 67 21.73 15.99 12.84
C SER A 67 20.57 15.09 13.31
N TRP A 68 20.09 15.28 14.54
CA TRP A 68 18.97 14.53 15.10
C TRP A 68 17.64 14.91 14.43
N PHE A 69 17.39 16.20 14.19
CA PHE A 69 16.19 16.64 13.46
C PHE A 69 16.13 16.10 12.03
N TYR A 70 17.27 16.05 11.31
CA TYR A 70 17.35 15.37 10.02
C TYR A 70 16.97 13.87 10.09
N LYS A 71 17.22 13.19 11.22
CA LYS A 71 16.92 11.76 11.39
C LYS A 71 15.49 11.47 11.90
N VAL A 72 14.74 12.48 12.36
CA VAL A 72 13.36 12.31 12.88
C VAL A 72 12.27 13.02 12.09
N CYS A 73 12.57 14.14 11.43
CA CYS A 73 11.60 14.93 10.64
C CYS A 73 11.48 14.40 9.20
N ASP A 74 10.50 14.89 8.44
CA ASP A 74 10.48 14.74 6.98
C ASP A 74 11.57 15.65 6.37
N SER A 75 12.67 15.05 5.93
CA SER A 75 13.89 15.75 5.49
C SER A 75 14.64 14.98 4.38
N PHE A 76 15.68 15.60 3.82
CA PHE A 76 16.60 14.99 2.84
C PHE A 76 17.13 13.61 3.28
N VAL A 77 17.52 13.46 4.55
CA VAL A 77 18.12 12.23 5.08
C VAL A 77 17.09 11.10 5.13
N THR A 78 15.91 11.41 5.67
CA THR A 78 14.77 10.47 5.75
C THR A 78 14.12 10.14 4.41
N ALA A 79 14.35 10.96 3.38
CA ALA A 79 13.84 10.72 2.03
C ALA A 79 14.77 9.85 1.17
N ASN A 80 16.10 10.00 1.34
CA ASN A 80 17.08 9.38 0.43
C ASN A 80 17.95 8.29 1.08
N TYR A 81 18.14 8.30 2.41
CA TYR A 81 19.08 7.40 3.12
C TYR A 81 18.41 6.48 4.13
N ALA A 82 17.07 6.49 4.20
CA ALA A 82 16.31 5.76 5.19
C ALA A 82 15.71 4.45 4.62
N GLY A 83 16.56 3.43 4.50
CA GLY A 83 16.14 2.06 4.19
C GLY A 83 15.31 1.93 2.91
N ASP A 84 14.27 1.09 2.96
CA ASP A 84 13.32 0.94 1.86
C ASP A 84 12.39 2.17 1.78
N ILE A 85 12.71 3.07 0.84
CA ILE A 85 12.06 4.37 0.62
C ILE A 85 10.54 4.24 0.44
N GLU A 86 10.03 3.12 -0.09
CA GLU A 86 8.57 2.91 -0.27
C GLU A 86 7.83 2.63 1.05
N THR A 87 8.53 2.20 2.10
CA THR A 87 7.93 1.78 3.38
C THR A 87 8.35 2.61 4.59
N PHE A 88 9.48 3.32 4.49
CA PHE A 88 10.00 4.16 5.56
C PHE A 88 9.02 5.29 5.96
N LYS A 89 9.00 5.64 7.25
CA LYS A 89 8.19 6.74 7.80
C LYS A 89 8.98 7.51 8.86
N PRO A 90 9.26 8.81 8.66
CA PRO A 90 9.93 9.63 9.66
C PRO A 90 9.07 9.73 10.94
N PHE A 91 9.74 9.78 12.08
CA PHE A 91 9.09 9.86 13.40
C PHE A 91 8.13 11.06 13.52
N TRP A 92 8.50 12.20 12.91
CA TRP A 92 7.73 13.44 12.82
C TRP A 92 7.36 13.76 11.37
N LYS A 93 6.60 12.87 10.72
CA LYS A 93 6.05 13.04 9.35
C LYS A 93 5.30 14.35 9.05
N ASP A 94 4.89 15.10 10.07
CA ASP A 94 4.12 16.34 9.92
C ASP A 94 5.04 17.59 10.01
N VAL A 95 6.35 17.41 10.18
CA VAL A 95 7.36 18.48 10.25
C VAL A 95 8.37 18.30 9.12
N LYS A 96 8.39 19.23 8.17
CA LYS A 96 9.42 19.29 7.13
C LYS A 96 10.64 20.06 7.64
N PHE A 97 11.81 19.45 7.62
CA PHE A 97 13.03 20.01 8.21
C PHE A 97 14.16 20.20 7.21
N ASP A 98 14.80 21.36 7.32
CA ASP A 98 16.01 21.76 6.61
C ASP A 98 16.74 22.84 7.43
N GLU A 99 18.07 22.74 7.54
CA GLU A 99 18.92 23.65 8.29
C GLU A 99 18.92 25.06 7.68
N GLU A 100 19.01 25.20 6.36
CA GLU A 100 19.05 26.52 5.71
C GLU A 100 17.71 27.26 5.91
N LEU A 101 16.58 26.54 5.88
CA LEU A 101 15.27 27.10 6.26
C LEU A 101 15.23 27.55 7.73
N LEU A 102 15.74 26.74 8.66
CA LEU A 102 15.76 27.10 10.09
C LEU A 102 16.68 28.31 10.34
N LEU A 103 17.86 28.37 9.71
CA LEU A 103 18.78 29.50 9.85
C LEU A 103 18.19 30.81 9.32
N GLN A 104 17.40 30.77 8.23
CA GLN A 104 16.67 31.96 7.76
C GLN A 104 15.60 32.44 8.76
N GLU A 105 14.93 31.52 9.45
CA GLU A 105 13.95 31.83 10.50
C GLU A 105 14.64 32.44 11.73
N LEU A 106 15.68 31.78 12.26
CA LEU A 106 16.44 32.24 13.43
C LEU A 106 17.17 33.58 13.20
N SER A 107 17.58 33.88 11.97
CA SER A 107 18.21 35.16 11.58
C SER A 107 17.22 36.29 11.27
N GLY A 108 15.91 36.04 11.37
CA GLY A 108 14.87 37.02 10.99
C GLY A 108 14.96 37.46 9.53
N LEU A 109 15.38 36.56 8.64
CA LEU A 109 15.39 36.77 7.17
C LEU A 109 14.19 36.08 6.49
N ALA A 110 13.66 35.01 7.07
CA ALA A 110 12.36 34.48 6.68
C ALA A 110 11.22 35.40 7.17
N GLY A 111 10.07 35.33 6.49
CA GLY A 111 8.81 35.80 7.07
C GLY A 111 8.31 34.86 8.16
N GLU A 112 7.07 35.06 8.62
CA GLU A 112 6.43 34.17 9.60
C GLU A 112 6.47 32.71 9.12
N SER A 113 7.24 31.91 9.83
CA SER A 113 7.59 30.54 9.53
C SER A 113 7.57 29.82 10.87
N PRO A 114 6.80 28.73 11.03
CA PRO A 114 6.61 28.10 12.33
C PRO A 114 7.59 26.93 12.58
N LEU A 115 8.73 26.86 11.90
CA LEU A 115 9.59 25.67 11.95
C LEU A 115 10.23 25.50 13.33
N TRP A 116 10.83 26.54 13.88
CA TRP A 116 11.45 26.52 15.22
C TRP A 116 10.40 26.27 16.31
N GLU A 117 9.22 26.87 16.19
CA GLU A 117 8.11 26.61 17.12
C GLU A 117 7.60 25.17 17.03
N SER A 118 7.48 24.62 15.82
CA SER A 118 7.08 23.23 15.59
C SER A 118 8.11 22.24 16.13
N LEU A 119 9.41 22.47 15.90
CA LEU A 119 10.51 21.67 16.42
C LEU A 119 10.54 21.68 17.95
N LYS A 120 10.39 22.86 18.58
CA LYS A 120 10.21 22.97 20.04
C LYS A 120 8.99 22.18 20.51
N TRP A 121 7.82 22.39 19.90
CA TRP A 121 6.59 21.73 20.33
C TRP A 121 6.68 20.21 20.21
N HIS A 122 7.20 19.69 19.10
CA HIS A 122 7.42 18.26 18.90
C HIS A 122 8.45 17.68 19.89
N THR A 123 9.52 18.40 20.20
CA THR A 123 10.49 18.01 21.24
C THR A 123 9.79 17.89 22.60
N LEU A 124 9.05 18.92 23.01
CA LEU A 124 8.39 18.99 24.31
C LEU A 124 7.27 17.94 24.47
N LYS A 125 6.47 17.75 23.42
CA LYS A 125 5.43 16.70 23.31
C LYS A 125 5.99 15.28 23.49
N ASN A 126 7.19 15.01 22.96
CA ASN A 126 7.86 13.72 23.13
C ASN A 126 8.58 13.60 24.48
N LEU A 127 9.13 14.69 25.02
CA LEU A 127 9.72 14.72 26.36
C LEU A 127 8.67 14.37 27.43
N ALA A 128 7.48 14.97 27.34
CA ALA A 128 6.34 14.73 28.24
C ALA A 128 5.49 13.50 27.87
N ASN A 129 5.65 12.94 26.67
CA ASN A 129 4.81 11.87 26.11
C ASN A 129 3.30 12.18 26.17
N ASN A 130 2.92 13.45 25.99
CA ASN A 130 1.55 13.94 26.14
C ASN A 130 1.17 14.84 24.96
N LYS A 131 -0.04 14.65 24.40
CA LYS A 131 -0.56 15.39 23.25
C LYS A 131 -1.14 16.77 23.60
N GLY A 132 -1.49 17.01 24.87
CA GLY A 132 -2.07 18.27 25.34
C GLY A 132 -1.05 19.33 25.77
N VAL A 133 0.23 19.12 25.48
CA VAL A 133 1.33 20.00 25.88
C VAL A 133 1.42 21.20 24.94
N SER A 134 1.70 22.37 25.49
CA SER A 134 1.88 23.65 24.82
C SER A 134 3.31 24.18 25.00
N LEU A 135 3.73 25.12 24.17
CA LEU A 135 5.04 25.77 24.33
C LEU A 135 5.18 26.58 25.63
N LYS A 136 4.07 26.91 26.31
CA LYS A 136 4.09 27.61 27.61
C LYS A 136 4.59 26.72 28.74
N ASP A 137 4.42 25.40 28.59
CA ASP A 137 4.82 24.39 29.58
C ASP A 137 6.33 24.07 29.48
N TRP A 138 7.06 24.75 28.58
CA TRP A 138 8.47 24.49 28.29
C TRP A 138 9.35 24.61 29.53
N ASP A 139 9.29 25.76 30.22
CA ASP A 139 10.19 26.02 31.36
C ASP A 139 9.94 25.06 32.54
N GLU A 140 8.67 24.71 32.81
CA GLU A 140 8.29 23.76 33.86
C GLU A 140 8.79 22.34 33.56
N LEU A 141 8.59 21.87 32.33
CA LEU A 141 9.07 20.56 31.88
C LEU A 141 10.59 20.52 31.79
N ALA A 142 11.23 21.60 31.34
CA ALA A 142 12.68 21.73 31.32
C ALA A 142 13.25 21.60 32.74
N GLN A 143 12.71 22.34 33.72
CA GLN A 143 13.14 22.28 35.12
C GLN A 143 12.89 20.88 35.75
N HIS A 144 11.78 20.23 35.42
CA HIS A 144 11.47 18.87 35.90
C HIS A 144 12.44 17.80 35.37
N TYR A 145 12.84 17.88 34.09
CA TYR A 145 13.70 16.88 33.47
C TYR A 145 15.19 17.20 33.53
N LEU A 146 15.56 18.48 33.56
CA LEU A 146 16.92 19.02 33.61
C LEU A 146 17.16 19.64 34.99
N LYS A 147 17.42 18.79 35.98
CA LYS A 147 17.45 19.15 37.41
C LYS A 147 18.41 20.28 37.79
N ASP A 148 19.43 20.52 36.97
CA ASP A 148 20.51 21.49 37.23
C ASP A 148 20.34 22.80 36.42
N ARG A 149 19.20 23.00 35.75
CA ARG A 149 18.95 24.12 34.80
C ARG A 149 18.96 25.52 35.44
N GLY A 150 18.72 25.64 36.74
CA GLY A 150 18.41 26.93 37.38
C GLY A 150 17.02 27.45 37.01
N ASP A 151 16.74 28.71 37.35
CA ASP A 151 15.40 29.32 37.24
C ASP A 151 15.31 30.33 36.07
N PHE A 152 15.84 29.92 34.91
CA PHE A 152 15.88 30.74 33.70
C PHE A 152 14.71 30.41 32.76
N LYS A 153 14.28 31.41 31.99
CA LYS A 153 13.25 31.24 30.94
C LYS A 153 13.91 30.99 29.59
N PHE A 154 13.44 30.00 28.85
CA PHE A 154 14.00 29.60 27.55
C PHE A 154 14.08 30.77 26.55
N GLU A 155 13.04 31.60 26.47
CA GLU A 155 12.98 32.77 25.59
C GLU A 155 14.04 33.84 25.88
N LYS A 156 14.66 33.81 27.07
CA LYS A 156 15.72 34.74 27.48
C LYS A 156 17.14 34.19 27.27
N LEU A 157 17.26 32.91 26.96
CA LEU A 157 18.53 32.26 26.68
C LEU A 157 19.05 32.73 25.31
N THR A 158 20.36 32.84 25.18
CA THR A 158 21.02 32.98 23.87
C THR A 158 20.70 31.79 22.97
N LEU A 159 20.83 31.94 21.64
CA LEU A 159 20.61 30.81 20.72
C LEU A 159 21.50 29.60 21.07
N GLU A 160 22.74 29.85 21.48
CA GLU A 160 23.65 28.79 21.92
C GLU A 160 23.07 28.00 23.12
N GLU A 161 22.67 28.70 24.19
CA GLU A 161 22.06 28.09 25.38
C GLU A 161 20.73 27.38 25.04
N GLN A 162 19.91 27.93 24.14
CA GLN A 162 18.69 27.28 23.65
C GLN A 162 18.99 25.93 22.98
N PHE A 163 20.03 25.84 22.15
CA PHE A 163 20.46 24.59 21.52
C PHE A 163 21.10 23.62 22.53
N GLN A 164 21.86 24.11 23.52
CA GLN A 164 22.38 23.28 24.62
C GLN A 164 21.25 22.64 25.44
N GLU A 165 20.19 23.40 25.75
CA GLU A 165 19.03 22.89 26.46
C GLU A 165 18.23 21.88 25.63
N MET A 166 18.00 22.19 24.35
CA MET A 166 17.31 21.30 23.42
C MET A 166 18.07 19.97 23.23
N TYR A 167 19.40 20.01 23.15
CA TYR A 167 20.26 18.84 23.18
C TYR A 167 20.04 18.01 24.46
N ALA A 168 20.03 18.66 25.63
CA ALA A 168 19.79 17.97 26.90
C ALA A 168 18.39 17.32 26.94
N MET A 169 17.35 17.98 26.43
CA MET A 169 16.01 17.39 26.27
C MET A 169 16.01 16.18 25.34
N ILE A 170 16.67 16.26 24.18
CA ILE A 170 16.81 15.13 23.24
C ILE A 170 17.48 13.93 23.93
N ARG A 171 18.55 14.15 24.71
CA ARG A 171 19.17 13.07 25.51
C ARG A 171 18.22 12.46 26.55
N VAL A 172 17.24 13.18 27.06
CA VAL A 172 16.19 12.62 27.93
C VAL A 172 15.17 11.82 27.11
N ILE A 173 14.78 12.29 25.91
CA ILE A 173 13.89 11.58 24.98
C ILE A 173 14.52 10.23 24.58
N GLU A 174 15.77 10.21 24.13
CA GLU A 174 16.51 9.00 23.76
C GLU A 174 16.51 7.93 24.86
N ARG A 175 16.64 8.35 26.12
CA ARG A 175 16.67 7.46 27.30
C ARG A 175 15.28 6.97 27.72
N LYS A 176 14.27 7.85 27.71
CA LYS A 176 12.98 7.62 28.38
C LYS A 176 11.78 7.41 27.45
N ASN A 177 11.78 7.95 26.23
CA ASN A 177 10.61 7.91 25.34
C ASN A 177 10.53 6.55 24.62
N LEU A 178 9.56 5.72 25.01
CA LEU A 178 9.37 4.39 24.42
C LEU A 178 9.04 4.42 22.90
N PRO A 179 8.14 5.29 22.39
CA PRO A 179 7.93 5.44 20.94
C PRO A 179 9.23 5.72 20.16
N PHE A 180 10.07 6.63 20.64
CA PHE A 180 11.36 6.96 20.04
C PHE A 180 12.33 5.79 20.12
N ARG A 181 12.40 5.06 21.26
CA ARG A 181 13.26 3.87 21.36
C ARG A 181 12.85 2.77 20.37
N ASN A 182 11.56 2.61 20.09
CA ASN A 182 11.08 1.70 19.05
C ASN A 182 11.45 2.20 17.64
N TYR A 183 11.38 3.51 17.40
CA TYR A 183 11.83 4.12 16.13
C TYR A 183 13.33 3.97 15.91
N LEU A 184 14.15 4.22 16.94
CA LEU A 184 15.59 4.04 16.93
C LEU A 184 15.97 2.59 16.62
N LEU A 185 15.37 1.61 17.31
CA LEU A 185 15.63 0.18 17.07
C LEU A 185 15.23 -0.29 15.67
N ALA A 186 14.23 0.33 15.05
CA ALA A 186 13.82 0.01 13.68
C ALA A 186 14.72 0.64 12.61
N ASN A 187 15.53 1.66 12.96
CA ASN A 187 16.29 2.48 12.02
C ASN A 187 17.69 2.81 12.56
N LEU A 188 18.37 1.84 13.19
CA LEU A 188 19.68 2.05 13.84
C LEU A 188 20.73 2.63 12.89
N GLU A 189 20.73 2.16 11.64
CA GLU A 189 21.59 2.62 10.54
C GLU A 189 21.54 4.14 10.32
N LEU A 190 20.40 4.80 10.56
CA LEU A 190 20.30 6.26 10.49
C LEU A 190 20.99 6.96 11.65
N PHE A 191 21.09 6.33 12.82
CA PHE A 191 21.56 6.94 14.06
C PHE A 191 23.03 6.63 14.38
N GLU A 192 23.54 5.51 13.89
CA GLU A 192 24.97 5.20 13.91
C GLU A 192 25.74 6.27 13.10
N ALA A 193 26.87 6.72 13.67
CA ALA A 193 27.77 7.67 13.02
C ALA A 193 28.96 6.90 12.47
N VAL A 194 29.44 7.25 11.28
CA VAL A 194 30.62 6.61 10.69
C VAL A 194 31.83 6.94 11.56
N GLU A 195 32.45 5.91 12.13
CA GLU A 195 33.60 6.00 13.02
C GLU A 195 34.88 5.65 12.26
N TYR A 196 35.84 6.56 12.28
CA TYR A 196 37.17 6.35 11.72
C TYR A 196 38.20 6.32 12.85
N GLU A 197 39.12 5.36 12.79
CA GLU A 197 40.27 5.31 13.70
C GLU A 197 41.28 6.41 13.33
N ASP A 198 41.77 7.11 14.35
CA ASP A 198 42.73 8.22 14.26
C ASP A 198 43.62 8.18 15.50
N ASP A 199 44.89 8.58 15.39
CA ASP A 199 45.92 8.38 16.42
C ASP A 199 45.59 9.07 17.75
N SER A 200 44.75 10.11 17.71
CA SER A 200 44.28 10.88 18.87
C SER A 200 42.92 10.40 19.43
N GLY A 201 42.44 9.23 19.01
CA GLY A 201 41.12 8.69 19.38
C GLY A 201 40.05 8.89 18.30
N PRO A 202 38.93 8.15 18.38
CA PRO A 202 38.02 7.96 17.26
C PRO A 202 37.36 9.25 16.79
N LEU A 203 37.21 9.32 15.46
CA LEU A 203 36.63 10.44 14.72
C LEU A 203 35.28 10.03 14.14
N TYR A 204 34.22 10.73 14.53
CA TYR A 204 32.89 10.57 13.96
C TYR A 204 32.65 11.56 12.82
N ALA A 205 32.11 11.10 11.70
CA ALA A 205 31.61 11.96 10.64
C ALA A 205 30.08 12.10 10.70
N LEU A 206 29.61 13.34 10.77
CA LEU A 206 28.20 13.71 10.65
C LEU A 206 27.94 14.20 9.22
N ALA A 207 27.93 13.28 8.25
CA ALA A 207 27.79 13.58 6.81
C ALA A 207 26.64 14.56 6.51
N ASN A 208 25.48 14.35 7.15
CA ASN A 208 24.27 15.18 7.00
C ASN A 208 24.48 16.67 7.33
N VAL A 209 25.46 17.00 8.18
CA VAL A 209 25.78 18.37 8.63
C VAL A 209 27.17 18.82 8.15
N GLY A 210 27.95 17.95 7.51
CA GLY A 210 29.27 18.26 6.96
C GLY A 210 30.38 18.42 8.00
N VAL A 211 30.26 17.75 9.15
CA VAL A 211 31.09 18.01 10.34
C VAL A 211 31.82 16.76 10.84
N LEU A 212 33.11 16.92 11.17
CA LEU A 212 33.97 15.91 11.78
C LEU A 212 34.16 16.19 13.27
N VAL A 213 34.00 15.17 14.11
CA VAL A 213 34.00 15.31 15.58
C VAL A 213 34.87 14.24 16.23
N ARG A 214 35.85 14.66 17.03
CA ARG A 214 36.70 13.75 17.81
C ARG A 214 36.07 13.43 19.15
N LYS A 215 36.08 12.16 19.53
CA LYS A 215 35.68 11.68 20.86
C LYS A 215 36.87 11.68 21.81
N LEU A 216 36.79 12.45 22.88
CA LEU A 216 37.82 12.53 23.91
C LEU A 216 37.36 11.79 25.16
N VAL A 217 37.86 10.57 25.36
CA VAL A 217 37.60 9.80 26.58
C VAL A 217 38.63 10.18 27.64
N ARG A 218 38.23 11.02 28.59
CA ARG A 218 39.04 11.46 29.72
C ARG A 218 38.68 10.66 30.96
N GLN A 219 39.56 9.75 31.37
CA GLN A 219 39.42 9.00 32.61
C GLN A 219 40.28 9.65 33.70
N SER A 220 39.66 10.01 34.83
CA SER A 220 40.45 10.31 36.03
C SER A 220 41.01 9.00 36.61
N PRO A 221 42.28 8.96 37.07
CA PRO A 221 42.89 7.72 37.55
C PRO A 221 42.14 7.19 38.77
N HIS A 222 41.50 6.03 38.60
CA HIS A 222 40.74 5.37 39.65
C HIS A 222 40.96 3.86 39.59
N GLU A 223 41.63 3.31 40.59
CA GLU A 223 41.87 1.88 40.70
C GLU A 223 40.59 1.16 41.16
N VAL A 224 40.14 0.20 40.35
CA VAL A 224 38.95 -0.60 40.64
C VAL A 224 39.36 -1.97 41.16
N ASN A 225 39.12 -2.21 42.45
CA ASN A 225 39.51 -3.45 43.13
C ASN A 225 38.37 -4.49 43.18
N ILE A 226 37.64 -4.64 42.07
CA ILE A 226 36.57 -5.65 41.96
C ILE A 226 37.20 -7.03 41.73
N PRO A 227 36.90 -8.05 42.56
CA PRO A 227 37.46 -9.38 42.36
C PRO A 227 36.84 -10.08 41.14
N LEU A 228 37.65 -10.50 40.18
CA LEU A 228 37.20 -11.27 39.01
C LEU A 228 36.79 -12.73 39.32
N LYS A 229 36.99 -13.21 40.56
CA LYS A 229 36.73 -14.61 40.96
C LYS A 229 35.63 -14.67 42.01
N LEU A 230 34.54 -15.37 41.71
CA LEU A 230 33.32 -15.46 42.53
C LEU A 230 33.56 -15.85 44.01
N LYS A 231 34.59 -16.66 44.29
CA LYS A 231 35.05 -16.99 45.65
C LYS A 231 35.57 -15.81 46.49
N ASN A 232 35.86 -14.68 45.86
CA ASN A 232 36.29 -13.43 46.50
C ASN A 232 35.11 -12.41 46.54
N CYS A 233 34.04 -12.65 45.80
CA CYS A 233 32.81 -11.85 45.79
C CYS A 233 31.75 -12.41 46.77
N THR A 234 32.10 -13.42 47.55
CA THR A 234 31.21 -14.11 48.50
C THR A 234 31.91 -14.33 49.83
N VAL A 235 31.21 -14.02 50.92
CA VAL A 235 31.65 -14.24 52.30
C VAL A 235 30.75 -15.29 52.92
N ARG A 236 31.37 -16.30 53.54
CA ARG A 236 30.65 -17.38 54.23
C ARG A 236 30.50 -17.01 55.71
N LEU A 237 29.29 -16.64 56.13
CA LEU A 237 28.96 -16.31 57.51
C LEU A 237 28.36 -17.54 58.21
N PRO A 238 28.68 -17.81 59.49
CA PRO A 238 28.05 -18.90 60.23
C PRO A 238 26.58 -18.60 60.54
N HIS A 239 25.69 -19.54 60.24
CA HIS A 239 24.26 -19.46 60.55
C HIS A 239 23.86 -20.60 61.49
N GLY A 240 23.85 -20.33 62.79
CA GLY A 240 23.56 -21.34 63.82
C GLY A 240 24.65 -22.42 63.94
N PRO A 241 24.38 -23.52 64.66
CA PRO A 241 25.42 -24.47 65.07
C PRO A 241 25.93 -25.41 63.96
N ASN A 242 25.24 -25.52 62.83
CA ASN A 242 25.61 -26.41 61.71
C ASN A 242 25.39 -25.78 60.31
N GLY A 243 25.02 -24.49 60.23
CA GLY A 243 24.71 -23.80 58.98
C GLY A 243 25.74 -22.73 58.63
N PHE A 244 25.81 -22.38 57.35
CA PHE A 244 26.54 -21.21 56.88
C PHE A 244 25.74 -20.54 55.77
N ASP A 245 25.54 -19.24 55.89
CA ASP A 245 24.99 -18.42 54.82
C ASP A 245 26.13 -17.92 53.91
N LEU A 246 25.91 -17.99 52.60
CA LEU A 246 26.80 -17.41 51.61
C LEU A 246 26.25 -16.03 51.21
N VAL A 247 26.93 -14.97 51.66
CA VAL A 247 26.54 -13.59 51.38
C VAL A 247 27.37 -13.05 50.23
N HIS A 248 26.72 -12.48 49.22
CA HIS A 248 27.40 -11.80 48.12
C HIS A 248 27.82 -10.39 48.56
N LEU A 249 29.05 -10.00 48.22
CA LEU A 249 29.53 -8.64 48.41
C LEU A 249 29.02 -7.75 47.27
N ASP A 250 28.42 -6.61 47.63
CA ASP A 250 27.91 -5.63 46.68
C ASP A 250 29.00 -4.63 46.28
N TYR A 251 29.41 -4.68 45.01
CA TYR A 251 30.40 -3.78 44.41
C TYR A 251 29.76 -2.63 43.61
N SER A 252 28.43 -2.50 43.60
CA SER A 252 27.71 -1.53 42.76
C SER A 252 28.21 -0.10 42.98
N ALA A 253 28.46 0.30 44.24
CA ALA A 253 28.97 1.62 44.56
C ALA A 253 30.41 1.90 44.09
N GLU A 254 31.23 0.86 43.88
CA GLU A 254 32.59 0.99 43.30
C GLU A 254 32.53 1.03 41.78
N ILE A 255 31.66 0.22 41.17
CA ILE A 255 31.34 0.27 39.74
C ILE A 255 30.80 1.64 39.36
N ASP A 256 29.82 2.17 40.09
CA ASP A 256 29.24 3.49 39.85
C ASP A 256 30.27 4.60 39.97
N ARG A 257 31.15 4.54 40.99
CA ARG A 257 32.24 5.51 41.16
C ARG A 257 33.25 5.45 40.01
N TYR A 258 33.55 4.26 39.50
CA TYR A 258 34.38 4.10 38.30
C TYR A 258 33.70 4.64 37.05
N LEU A 259 32.42 4.33 36.82
CA LEU A 259 31.68 4.86 35.67
C LEU A 259 31.57 6.39 35.72
N GLN A 260 31.49 6.99 36.90
CA GLN A 260 31.56 8.44 37.11
C GLN A 260 32.97 9.03 36.89
N SER A 261 34.04 8.23 36.95
CA SER A 261 35.42 8.66 36.69
C SER A 261 35.74 8.83 35.20
N VAL A 262 34.93 8.22 34.33
CA VAL A 262 35.06 8.30 32.87
C VAL A 262 34.18 9.44 32.34
N LYS A 263 34.81 10.48 31.82
CA LYS A 263 34.15 11.57 31.08
C LYS A 263 34.37 11.39 29.59
N VAL A 264 33.31 11.55 28.80
CA VAL A 264 33.37 11.53 27.34
C VAL A 264 33.03 12.92 26.85
N ASP A 265 34.06 13.65 26.45
CA ASP A 265 33.95 14.97 25.83
C ASP A 265 33.97 14.80 24.29
N TYR A 266 33.47 15.79 23.56
CA TYR A 266 33.46 15.82 22.11
C TYR A 266 34.09 17.13 21.62
N GLU A 267 35.02 17.04 20.68
CA GLU A 267 35.73 18.18 20.10
C GLU A 267 35.38 18.29 18.61
N LEU A 268 34.85 19.45 18.19
CA LEU A 268 34.59 19.73 16.78
C LEU A 268 35.91 19.95 16.06
N VAL A 269 36.25 19.07 15.12
CA VAL A 269 37.42 19.22 14.24
C VAL A 269 37.11 20.20 13.10
N THR A 270 35.86 20.25 12.67
CA THR A 270 35.34 21.22 11.69
C THR A 270 34.00 21.76 12.20
N HIS A 271 33.65 23.01 11.87
CA HIS A 271 32.31 23.56 12.15
C HIS A 271 31.62 24.19 10.93
N ASN A 272 32.31 24.27 9.79
CA ASN A 272 31.76 24.76 8.53
C ASN A 272 32.44 24.04 7.34
N TRP A 273 31.87 24.25 6.15
CA TRP A 273 32.35 23.62 4.92
C TRP A 273 33.79 24.00 4.56
N GLU A 274 34.18 25.26 4.79
CA GLU A 274 35.53 25.74 4.47
C GLU A 274 36.59 24.97 5.27
N GLN A 275 36.38 24.81 6.58
CA GLN A 275 37.26 24.00 7.43
C GLN A 275 37.25 22.52 7.07
N PHE A 276 36.10 21.97 6.65
CA PHE A 276 36.03 20.60 6.14
C PHE A 276 36.88 20.44 4.88
N THR A 277 36.78 21.37 3.93
CA THR A 277 37.61 21.36 2.71
C THR A 277 39.10 21.57 3.01
N GLN A 278 39.45 22.43 3.96
CA GLN A 278 40.84 22.61 4.41
C GLN A 278 41.41 21.33 5.04
N CYS A 279 40.64 20.64 5.89
CA CYS A 279 41.04 19.36 6.47
C CYS A 279 41.28 18.27 5.40
N LEU A 280 40.44 18.24 4.37
CA LEU A 280 40.58 17.36 3.21
C LEU A 280 41.82 17.72 2.37
N GLU A 281 42.11 19.01 2.18
CA GLU A 281 43.28 19.49 1.42
C GLU A 281 44.61 19.22 2.15
N SER A 282 44.70 19.47 3.47
CA SER A 282 45.86 19.11 4.28
C SER A 282 46.20 17.62 4.20
N ASN A 283 45.19 16.75 4.22
CA ASN A 283 45.38 15.30 4.13
C ASN A 283 45.85 14.84 2.73
N GLN A 284 45.42 15.51 1.66
CA GLN A 284 45.94 15.22 0.30
C GLN A 284 47.40 15.65 0.12
N MET A 285 47.88 16.61 0.91
CA MET A 285 49.27 17.13 0.84
C MET A 285 50.28 16.31 1.64
N GLY A 286 49.86 15.22 2.31
CA GLY A 286 50.76 14.27 2.97
C GLY A 286 51.18 14.64 4.40
N GLU A 287 50.54 15.63 5.02
CA GLU A 287 50.63 15.83 6.47
C GLU A 287 49.81 14.72 7.18
N SER A 288 50.36 14.16 8.25
CA SER A 288 50.00 12.82 8.76
C SER A 288 48.56 12.67 9.31
N SER A 289 47.60 12.44 8.41
CA SER A 289 46.20 12.01 8.65
C SER A 289 45.56 11.70 7.26
N ARG A 290 44.64 10.75 7.02
CA ARG A 290 43.83 9.80 7.82
C ARG A 290 43.29 8.70 6.89
N ASN A 291 42.82 7.57 7.42
CA ASN A 291 41.94 6.62 6.71
C ASN A 291 40.46 7.07 6.71
N VAL A 292 40.17 8.34 6.38
CA VAL A 292 38.78 8.83 6.24
C VAL A 292 38.38 8.71 4.78
N ASP A 293 37.24 8.06 4.54
CA ASP A 293 36.62 8.04 3.22
C ASP A 293 35.91 9.38 2.97
N TYR A 294 36.61 10.26 2.26
CA TYR A 294 36.09 11.58 1.91
C TYR A 294 35.12 11.56 0.73
N GLU A 295 35.08 10.48 -0.08
CA GLU A 295 34.26 10.43 -1.30
C GLU A 295 32.78 10.40 -0.96
N ASP A 296 32.36 9.47 -0.11
CA ASP A 296 30.98 9.38 0.38
C ASP A 296 30.57 10.62 1.19
N LEU A 297 31.44 11.10 2.07
CA LEU A 297 31.15 12.27 2.92
C LEU A 297 30.95 13.57 2.12
N VAL A 298 31.79 13.81 1.11
CA VAL A 298 31.65 14.97 0.22
C VAL A 298 30.38 14.85 -0.60
N ASN A 299 30.10 13.68 -1.19
CA ASN A 299 28.93 13.50 -2.05
C ASN A 299 27.60 13.68 -1.28
N VAL A 300 27.43 13.02 -0.13
CA VAL A 300 26.21 13.16 0.70
C VAL A 300 25.99 14.62 1.10
N TYR A 301 27.02 15.34 1.52
CA TYR A 301 26.90 16.74 1.93
C TYR A 301 26.57 17.67 0.74
N VAL A 302 27.24 17.49 -0.41
CA VAL A 302 27.01 18.32 -1.60
C VAL A 302 25.61 18.10 -2.17
N GLU A 303 25.11 16.86 -2.22
CA GLU A 303 23.73 16.56 -2.62
C GLU A 303 22.70 17.18 -1.67
N HIS A 304 22.95 17.07 -0.37
CA HIS A 304 22.11 17.69 0.66
C HIS A 304 22.03 19.21 0.49
N GLN A 305 23.17 19.87 0.32
CA GLN A 305 23.24 21.32 0.07
C GLN A 305 22.58 21.72 -1.25
N LEU A 306 22.64 20.89 -2.31
CA LEU A 306 21.87 21.12 -3.54
C LEU A 306 20.36 21.03 -3.30
N TYR A 307 19.91 20.08 -2.47
CA TYR A 307 18.51 19.95 -2.08
C TYR A 307 18.02 21.20 -1.32
N SER A 308 18.74 21.63 -0.28
CA SER A 308 18.42 22.82 0.52
C SER A 308 18.33 24.08 -0.35
N ARG A 309 19.34 24.32 -1.20
CA ARG A 309 19.37 25.47 -2.12
C ARG A 309 18.24 25.46 -3.15
N ARG A 310 17.80 24.29 -3.62
CA ARG A 310 16.62 24.17 -4.50
C ARG A 310 15.32 24.49 -3.75
N LEU A 311 15.17 23.99 -2.52
CA LEU A 311 14.01 24.23 -1.66
C LEU A 311 13.86 25.72 -1.34
N LEU A 312 14.97 26.40 -0.99
CA LEU A 312 15.03 27.85 -0.83
C LEU A 312 14.64 28.60 -2.12
N GLN A 313 15.20 28.21 -3.27
CA GLN A 313 14.86 28.85 -4.54
C GLN A 313 13.37 28.69 -4.89
N GLN A 314 12.77 27.55 -4.55
CA GLN A 314 11.34 27.32 -4.76
C GLN A 314 10.51 28.22 -3.84
N ARG A 315 10.81 28.24 -2.53
CA ARG A 315 10.15 29.13 -1.55
C ARG A 315 10.23 30.61 -1.96
N GLN A 316 11.37 31.06 -2.49
CA GLN A 316 11.53 32.43 -2.99
C GLN A 316 10.61 32.69 -4.20
N LYS A 317 10.54 31.78 -5.18
CA LYS A 317 9.61 31.93 -6.33
C LYS A 317 8.15 31.98 -5.87
N ASP A 318 7.78 31.15 -4.90
CA ASP A 318 6.41 31.09 -4.39
C ASP A 318 6.04 32.38 -3.64
N GLN A 319 6.98 32.96 -2.89
CA GLN A 319 6.84 34.29 -2.29
C GLN A 319 6.73 35.41 -3.33
N GLU A 320 7.59 35.41 -4.36
CA GLU A 320 7.53 36.37 -5.46
C GLU A 320 6.19 36.28 -6.22
N MET A 321 5.68 35.06 -6.45
CA MET A 321 4.36 34.82 -7.04
C MET A 321 3.22 35.30 -6.13
N ALA A 322 3.29 35.06 -4.81
CA ALA A 322 2.31 35.55 -3.85
C ALA A 322 2.28 37.10 -3.76
N GLU A 323 3.45 37.76 -3.84
CA GLU A 323 3.51 39.22 -3.89
C GLU A 323 2.94 39.77 -5.22
N LEU A 324 3.19 39.09 -6.34
CA LEU A 324 2.59 39.44 -7.63
C LEU A 324 1.06 39.29 -7.62
N LEU A 325 0.52 38.29 -6.91
CA LEU A 325 -0.92 38.04 -6.78
C LEU A 325 -1.67 39.09 -5.94
N THR A 326 -0.97 39.77 -5.02
CA THR A 326 -1.56 40.75 -4.08
C THR A 326 -1.49 42.21 -4.57
N ARG A 327 -0.67 42.53 -5.57
CA ARG A 327 -0.59 43.89 -6.13
C ARG A 327 -1.81 44.21 -7.04
N ARG A 328 -2.44 45.38 -6.81
CA ARG A 328 -3.73 45.87 -7.38
C ARG A 328 -3.88 45.96 -8.91
N LYS A 329 -2.89 45.51 -9.71
CA LYS A 329 -3.00 45.38 -11.17
C LYS A 329 -2.35 44.07 -11.61
N ARG A 330 -3.05 42.95 -11.39
CA ARG A 330 -2.69 41.65 -11.96
C ARG A 330 -2.54 41.81 -13.47
N SER A 331 -1.42 41.34 -14.03
CA SER A 331 -1.25 41.42 -15.49
C SER A 331 -2.25 40.47 -16.15
N SER A 332 -3.01 40.94 -17.13
CA SER A 332 -4.03 40.13 -17.83
C SER A 332 -3.46 38.82 -18.40
N ARG A 333 -2.18 38.83 -18.80
CA ARG A 333 -1.46 37.63 -19.27
C ARG A 333 -1.20 36.59 -18.17
N LEU A 334 -1.04 37.02 -16.92
CA LEU A 334 -0.82 36.12 -15.78
C LEU A 334 -2.15 35.50 -15.35
N VAL A 335 -3.23 36.31 -15.29
CA VAL A 335 -4.60 35.81 -15.05
C VAL A 335 -5.00 34.81 -16.14
N ALA A 336 -4.81 35.13 -17.42
CA ALA A 336 -5.12 34.21 -18.52
C ALA A 336 -4.30 32.90 -18.48
N ARG A 337 -3.07 32.93 -17.92
CA ARG A 337 -2.26 31.72 -17.72
C ARG A 337 -2.72 30.90 -16.52
N GLU A 338 -3.17 31.54 -15.45
CA GLU A 338 -3.78 30.89 -14.29
C GLU A 338 -5.12 30.26 -14.65
N GLU A 339 -5.95 30.94 -15.43
CA GLU A 339 -7.18 30.39 -16.02
C GLU A 339 -6.88 29.23 -16.98
N GLU A 340 -5.81 29.30 -17.79
CA GLU A 340 -5.39 28.19 -18.65
C GLU A 340 -4.89 26.98 -17.84
N VAL A 341 -4.15 27.20 -16.75
CA VAL A 341 -3.68 26.13 -15.84
C VAL A 341 -4.87 25.52 -15.09
N ARG A 342 -5.69 26.33 -14.43
CA ARG A 342 -6.90 25.86 -13.72
C ARG A 342 -7.84 25.09 -14.65
N ARG A 343 -8.00 25.52 -15.90
CA ARG A 343 -8.78 24.79 -16.90
C ARG A 343 -8.17 23.43 -17.26
N LYS A 344 -6.84 23.33 -17.36
CA LYS A 344 -6.14 22.05 -17.59
C LYS A 344 -6.19 21.13 -16.37
N ASP A 345 -6.15 21.70 -15.16
CA ASP A 345 -6.28 20.93 -13.92
C ASP A 345 -7.69 20.33 -13.82
N LEU A 346 -8.73 21.12 -14.13
CA LEU A 346 -10.12 20.64 -14.24
C LEU A 346 -10.30 19.61 -15.38
N GLU A 347 -9.68 19.83 -16.55
CA GLU A 347 -9.68 18.89 -17.67
C GLU A 347 -8.99 17.56 -17.30
N SER A 348 -7.92 17.60 -16.50
CA SER A 348 -7.24 16.41 -15.97
C SER A 348 -8.10 15.68 -14.95
N GLU A 349 -8.66 16.39 -13.96
CA GLU A 349 -9.54 15.80 -12.95
C GLU A 349 -10.75 15.12 -13.59
N TRP A 350 -11.32 15.74 -14.63
CA TRP A 350 -12.38 15.15 -15.44
C TRP A 350 -11.96 13.86 -16.15
N LEU A 351 -10.79 13.83 -16.78
CA LEU A 351 -10.26 12.62 -17.42
C LEU A 351 -10.03 11.50 -16.40
N ASP A 352 -9.52 11.82 -15.21
CA ASP A 352 -9.32 10.86 -14.12
C ASP A 352 -10.67 10.31 -13.58
N ARG A 353 -11.72 11.14 -13.51
CA ARG A 353 -13.10 10.71 -13.19
C ARG A 353 -13.68 9.77 -14.27
N LEU A 354 -13.51 10.09 -15.55
CA LEU A 354 -13.94 9.23 -16.66
C LEU A 354 -13.21 7.88 -16.66
N ASP A 355 -11.88 7.87 -16.49
CA ASP A 355 -11.11 6.63 -16.37
C ASP A 355 -11.54 5.81 -15.14
N SER A 356 -11.86 6.47 -14.02
CA SER A 356 -12.39 5.81 -12.82
C SER A 356 -13.77 5.18 -13.06
N ARG A 357 -14.68 5.86 -13.76
CA ARG A 357 -15.99 5.33 -14.20
C ARG A 357 -15.79 4.09 -15.08
N ASP A 358 -14.91 4.19 -16.08
CA ASP A 358 -14.70 3.12 -17.05
C ASP A 358 -14.03 1.89 -16.42
N GLN A 359 -13.06 2.11 -15.52
CA GLN A 359 -12.48 1.07 -14.68
C GLN A 359 -13.53 0.37 -13.80
N PHE A 360 -14.43 1.13 -13.16
CA PHE A 360 -15.50 0.56 -12.33
C PHE A 360 -16.47 -0.30 -13.15
N LEU A 361 -16.95 0.20 -14.30
CA LEU A 361 -17.86 -0.53 -15.18
C LEU A 361 -17.22 -1.82 -15.73
N ARG A 362 -15.95 -1.74 -16.15
CA ARG A 362 -15.17 -2.92 -16.59
C ARG A 362 -14.96 -3.92 -15.45
N ALA A 363 -14.69 -3.45 -14.23
CA ALA A 363 -14.54 -4.31 -13.04
C ALA A 363 -15.86 -5.01 -12.68
N ARG A 364 -16.99 -4.30 -12.67
CA ARG A 364 -18.33 -4.83 -12.42
C ARG A 364 -18.70 -5.89 -13.45
N SER A 365 -18.53 -5.57 -14.74
CA SER A 365 -18.78 -6.52 -15.84
C SER A 365 -17.93 -7.79 -15.73
N ARG A 366 -16.62 -7.68 -15.45
CA ARG A 366 -15.75 -8.85 -15.22
C ARG A 366 -16.20 -9.69 -14.02
N LEU A 367 -16.62 -9.05 -12.93
CA LEU A 367 -17.08 -9.72 -11.72
C LEU A 367 -18.42 -10.44 -11.94
N VAL A 368 -19.39 -9.78 -12.58
CA VAL A 368 -20.70 -10.36 -12.95
C VAL A 368 -20.49 -11.55 -13.87
N ASN A 369 -19.79 -11.38 -15.00
CA ASN A 369 -19.56 -12.44 -15.97
C ASN A 369 -18.86 -13.67 -15.36
N ARG A 370 -17.91 -13.46 -14.44
CA ARG A 370 -17.25 -14.55 -13.70
C ARG A 370 -18.23 -15.34 -12.82
N ASN A 371 -19.12 -14.65 -12.10
CA ASN A 371 -20.08 -15.32 -11.20
C ASN A 371 -21.25 -15.93 -11.98
N VAL A 372 -21.79 -15.23 -12.97
CA VAL A 372 -22.82 -15.76 -13.89
C VAL A 372 -22.31 -17.01 -14.61
N LYS A 373 -21.05 -17.04 -15.06
CA LYS A 373 -20.46 -18.26 -15.63
C LYS A 373 -20.43 -19.41 -14.61
N LYS A 374 -19.91 -19.18 -13.39
CA LYS A 374 -19.90 -20.21 -12.33
C LYS A 374 -21.29 -20.75 -12.01
N ILE A 375 -22.29 -19.86 -11.96
CA ILE A 375 -23.70 -20.22 -11.74
C ILE A 375 -24.22 -21.04 -12.91
N LYS A 376 -23.99 -20.63 -14.18
CA LYS A 376 -24.37 -21.43 -15.36
C LYS A 376 -23.69 -22.81 -15.38
N ASP A 377 -22.38 -22.88 -15.15
CA ASP A 377 -21.61 -24.14 -15.13
C ASP A 377 -22.13 -25.10 -14.04
N TRP A 378 -22.48 -24.57 -12.85
CA TRP A 378 -23.07 -25.34 -11.76
C TRP A 378 -24.52 -25.79 -12.06
N LEU A 379 -25.39 -24.88 -12.49
CA LEU A 379 -26.78 -25.16 -12.88
C LEU A 379 -26.81 -26.26 -13.96
N TRP A 380 -25.97 -26.12 -14.98
CA TRP A 380 -25.85 -27.10 -16.07
C TRP A 380 -25.44 -28.48 -15.56
N SER A 381 -24.42 -28.54 -14.69
CA SER A 381 -23.96 -29.77 -14.06
C SER A 381 -25.05 -30.45 -13.22
N GLN A 382 -25.87 -29.67 -12.51
CA GLN A 382 -27.00 -30.18 -11.73
C GLN A 382 -28.18 -30.63 -12.61
N LEU A 383 -28.51 -29.91 -13.70
CA LEU A 383 -29.52 -30.34 -14.68
C LEU A 383 -29.16 -31.72 -15.26
N TRP A 384 -27.92 -31.90 -15.71
CA TRP A 384 -27.43 -33.19 -16.18
C TRP A 384 -27.48 -34.27 -15.10
N SER A 385 -27.05 -33.95 -13.87
CA SER A 385 -27.08 -34.90 -12.74
C SER A 385 -28.51 -35.35 -12.40
N ASN A 386 -29.47 -34.42 -12.38
CA ASN A 386 -30.87 -34.70 -12.07
C ASN A 386 -31.54 -35.47 -13.21
N PHE A 387 -31.31 -35.08 -14.46
CA PHE A 387 -31.75 -35.81 -15.64
C PHE A 387 -31.23 -37.27 -15.61
N GLU A 388 -29.94 -37.49 -15.34
CA GLU A 388 -29.40 -38.85 -15.23
C GLU A 388 -30.02 -39.67 -14.10
N LYS A 389 -30.27 -39.06 -12.93
CA LYS A 389 -30.90 -39.73 -11.78
C LYS A 389 -32.31 -40.18 -12.14
N ASP A 390 -33.10 -39.31 -12.76
CA ASP A 390 -34.47 -39.61 -13.17
C ASP A 390 -34.53 -40.62 -14.33
N LEU A 391 -33.58 -40.55 -15.28
CA LEU A 391 -33.45 -41.52 -16.36
C LEU A 391 -33.10 -42.93 -15.85
N ARG A 392 -32.25 -43.03 -14.82
CA ARG A 392 -31.95 -44.32 -14.15
C ARG A 392 -33.15 -44.90 -13.42
N ILE A 393 -34.03 -44.06 -12.87
CA ILE A 393 -35.28 -44.49 -12.22
C ILE A 393 -36.33 -44.89 -13.27
N THR A 394 -36.38 -44.19 -14.40
CA THR A 394 -37.35 -44.44 -15.48
C THR A 394 -37.06 -45.74 -16.24
N ARG A 395 -35.77 -46.11 -16.37
CA ARG A 395 -35.32 -47.36 -17.00
C ARG A 395 -35.49 -48.59 -16.11
N GLY A 396 -36.74 -49.00 -15.94
CA GLY A 396 -37.08 -50.36 -15.51
C GLY A 396 -37.02 -51.33 -16.71
N ASP A 397 -36.14 -52.32 -16.61
CA ASP A 397 -35.80 -53.37 -17.59
C ASP A 397 -35.12 -52.97 -18.93
N PRO A 398 -34.16 -53.77 -19.45
CA PRO A 398 -33.29 -53.35 -20.57
C PRO A 398 -33.72 -53.85 -21.96
N THR A 399 -34.89 -54.50 -22.09
CA THR A 399 -35.19 -55.43 -23.20
C THR A 399 -36.00 -54.85 -24.38
N ALA A 400 -36.25 -53.53 -24.44
CA ALA A 400 -36.86 -52.91 -25.61
C ALA A 400 -36.22 -51.53 -25.92
N GLN A 401 -35.46 -51.44 -27.00
CA GLN A 401 -35.12 -50.16 -27.63
C GLN A 401 -35.64 -50.17 -29.07
N GLU A 402 -36.68 -49.38 -29.35
CA GLU A 402 -36.98 -49.00 -30.73
C GLU A 402 -36.04 -47.86 -31.14
N GLU A 403 -35.31 -48.06 -32.24
CA GLU A 403 -34.29 -47.11 -32.70
C GLU A 403 -34.88 -46.01 -33.59
N GLY A 404 -35.48 -45.00 -32.97
CA GLY A 404 -35.84 -43.74 -33.63
C GLY A 404 -34.63 -42.84 -33.92
N THR A 405 -34.78 -41.88 -34.84
CA THR A 405 -33.80 -40.81 -35.13
C THR A 405 -33.71 -39.74 -34.04
N GLU A 406 -34.65 -39.73 -33.09
CA GLU A 406 -34.87 -38.67 -32.11
C GLU A 406 -34.58 -39.13 -30.66
N LEU A 407 -34.90 -38.28 -29.68
CA LEU A 407 -34.79 -38.59 -28.25
C LEU A 407 -35.59 -39.86 -27.89
N THR A 408 -35.07 -40.69 -26.98
CA THR A 408 -35.79 -41.91 -26.58
C THR A 408 -37.07 -41.59 -25.80
N VAL A 409 -38.04 -42.50 -25.77
CA VAL A 409 -39.28 -42.34 -25.01
C VAL A 409 -38.99 -42.06 -23.53
N ASP A 410 -37.96 -42.70 -22.96
CA ASP A 410 -37.48 -42.40 -21.60
C ASP A 410 -36.93 -40.97 -21.48
N ASP A 411 -36.13 -40.51 -22.45
CA ASP A 411 -35.56 -39.16 -22.45
C ASP A 411 -36.70 -38.12 -22.46
N LEU A 412 -37.70 -38.28 -23.33
CA LEU A 412 -38.87 -37.40 -23.40
C LEU A 412 -39.71 -37.44 -22.11
N LYS A 413 -39.90 -38.62 -21.51
CA LYS A 413 -40.63 -38.79 -20.25
C LYS A 413 -39.92 -38.11 -19.09
N VAL A 414 -38.59 -38.18 -19.01
CA VAL A 414 -37.80 -37.45 -17.99
C VAL A 414 -37.84 -35.94 -18.22
N LEU A 415 -37.74 -35.48 -19.47
CA LEU A 415 -37.85 -34.04 -19.78
C LEU A 415 -39.20 -33.45 -19.37
N ALA A 416 -40.29 -34.21 -19.53
CA ALA A 416 -41.65 -33.75 -19.22
C ALA A 416 -42.09 -33.97 -17.76
N GLN A 417 -41.65 -35.06 -17.11
CA GLN A 417 -42.19 -35.53 -15.83
C GLN A 417 -41.12 -36.03 -14.83
N GLY A 418 -39.84 -35.82 -15.10
CA GLY A 418 -38.75 -36.20 -14.20
C GLY A 418 -38.82 -35.43 -12.88
N ALA A 419 -39.04 -36.14 -11.77
CA ALA A 419 -39.30 -35.53 -10.46
C ALA A 419 -38.16 -34.63 -9.92
N ARG A 420 -36.92 -34.83 -10.37
CA ARG A 420 -35.74 -34.03 -10.01
C ARG A 420 -35.28 -33.12 -11.13
N TYR A 421 -35.53 -33.50 -12.39
CA TYR A 421 -35.24 -32.66 -13.54
C TYR A 421 -36.20 -31.47 -13.60
N VAL A 422 -37.51 -31.67 -13.39
CA VAL A 422 -38.54 -30.63 -13.49
C VAL A 422 -38.56 -29.70 -12.26
N ASP A 423 -38.10 -30.15 -11.08
CA ASP A 423 -37.91 -29.27 -9.91
C ASP A 423 -36.87 -28.18 -10.23
N TRP A 424 -37.24 -26.92 -9.98
CA TRP A 424 -36.38 -25.77 -10.22
C TRP A 424 -35.34 -25.63 -9.10
N MET A 425 -34.09 -25.39 -9.47
CA MET A 425 -33.01 -25.18 -8.49
C MET A 425 -33.17 -23.83 -7.78
N CYS A 426 -33.64 -22.82 -8.51
CA CYS A 426 -34.07 -21.53 -7.96
C CYS A 426 -35.58 -21.31 -8.20
N PRO A 427 -36.48 -21.93 -7.40
CA PRO A 427 -37.92 -21.79 -7.60
C PRO A 427 -38.39 -20.36 -7.26
N LEU A 428 -39.27 -19.83 -8.11
CA LEU A 428 -40.00 -18.58 -7.91
C LEU A 428 -41.50 -18.89 -7.78
N THR A 429 -42.26 -17.99 -7.17
CA THR A 429 -43.74 -18.00 -7.32
C THR A 429 -44.10 -17.66 -8.76
N GLU A 430 -45.27 -18.09 -9.23
CA GLU A 430 -45.76 -17.78 -10.59
C GLU A 430 -45.79 -16.25 -10.85
N THR A 431 -46.21 -15.48 -9.84
CA THR A 431 -46.17 -14.00 -9.85
C THR A 431 -44.75 -13.45 -9.98
N ALA A 432 -43.78 -13.97 -9.21
CA ALA A 432 -42.38 -13.55 -9.30
C ALA A 432 -41.71 -13.97 -10.60
N ALA A 433 -42.10 -15.10 -11.20
CA ALA A 433 -41.60 -15.57 -12.49
C ALA A 433 -42.13 -14.73 -13.67
N ALA A 434 -43.39 -14.29 -13.61
CA ALA A 434 -43.95 -13.37 -14.61
C ALA A 434 -43.23 -12.01 -14.62
N VAL A 435 -42.93 -11.47 -13.43
CA VAL A 435 -42.17 -10.21 -13.25
C VAL A 435 -40.75 -10.30 -13.81
N ALA A 436 -40.11 -11.47 -13.76
CA ALA A 436 -38.78 -11.67 -14.35
C ALA A 436 -38.77 -11.46 -15.88
N ALA A 437 -39.89 -11.71 -16.55
CA ALA A 437 -40.02 -11.55 -18.00
C ALA A 437 -40.38 -10.11 -18.43
N THR A 438 -41.06 -9.33 -17.58
CA THR A 438 -41.48 -7.94 -17.91
C THR A 438 -40.47 -6.88 -17.49
N GLY A 439 -39.63 -7.14 -16.49
CA GLY A 439 -38.63 -6.20 -15.99
C GLY A 439 -37.43 -5.91 -16.91
N ALA A 440 -37.57 -6.05 -18.24
CA ALA A 440 -36.49 -5.87 -19.21
C ALA A 440 -36.22 -4.41 -19.60
N GLY A 441 -37.14 -3.47 -19.30
CA GLY A 441 -37.02 -2.04 -19.66
C GLY A 441 -36.40 -1.12 -18.61
N GLU A 442 -36.05 -1.64 -17.42
CA GLU A 442 -35.44 -0.86 -16.34
C GLU A 442 -33.92 -1.09 -16.31
N HIS A 443 -33.14 -0.01 -16.43
CA HIS A 443 -31.68 -0.06 -16.45
C HIS A 443 -31.07 0.99 -15.51
N PRO A 444 -31.15 0.79 -14.17
CA PRO A 444 -30.51 1.70 -13.23
C PRO A 444 -28.99 1.56 -13.34
N LEU A 445 -28.29 2.69 -13.22
CA LEU A 445 -26.85 2.75 -13.53
C LEU A 445 -25.98 2.24 -12.36
N GLU A 446 -26.44 2.49 -11.12
CA GLU A 446 -25.82 2.09 -9.84
C GLU A 446 -24.29 2.33 -9.80
N LEU A 447 -23.91 3.59 -10.03
CA LEU A 447 -22.53 4.07 -9.91
C LEU A 447 -22.32 4.81 -8.57
N PRO A 448 -21.17 4.64 -7.90
CA PRO A 448 -20.78 5.51 -6.78
C PRO A 448 -20.66 6.97 -7.23
N LEU A 449 -20.96 7.93 -6.34
CA LEU A 449 -21.00 9.37 -6.65
C LEU A 449 -19.75 9.88 -7.40
N ARG A 450 -18.55 9.45 -6.97
CA ARG A 450 -17.26 9.79 -7.62
C ARG A 450 -17.07 9.29 -9.06
N CYS A 451 -18.01 8.50 -9.57
CA CYS A 451 -18.04 7.97 -10.94
C CYS A 451 -19.27 8.46 -11.73
N CYS A 452 -20.17 9.22 -11.08
CA CYS A 452 -21.31 9.85 -11.70
C CYS A 452 -20.91 11.19 -12.34
N VAL A 453 -21.54 11.50 -13.47
CA VAL A 453 -21.53 12.82 -14.09
C VAL A 453 -22.55 13.69 -13.37
N THR A 454 -22.14 14.88 -12.96
CA THR A 454 -22.95 15.88 -12.26
C THR A 454 -23.41 17.00 -13.19
N GLU A 455 -24.32 17.86 -12.73
CA GLU A 455 -24.71 19.08 -13.44
C GLU A 455 -23.50 20.00 -13.70
N GLU A 456 -22.60 20.13 -12.73
CA GLU A 456 -21.37 20.90 -12.87
C GLU A 456 -20.46 20.35 -13.99
N ASP A 457 -20.33 19.02 -14.12
CA ASP A 457 -19.54 18.40 -15.21
C ASP A 457 -20.16 18.70 -16.60
N VAL A 458 -21.49 18.77 -16.70
CA VAL A 458 -22.20 19.14 -17.95
C VAL A 458 -22.04 20.62 -18.27
N GLU A 459 -22.12 21.52 -17.28
CA GLU A 459 -21.87 22.95 -17.47
C GLU A 459 -20.44 23.25 -17.94
N HIS A 460 -19.45 22.47 -17.48
CA HIS A 460 -18.07 22.54 -17.95
C HIS A 460 -17.85 21.91 -19.35
N GLY A 461 -18.91 21.42 -20.01
CA GLY A 461 -18.90 20.90 -21.37
C GLY A 461 -18.36 19.48 -21.51
N ALA A 462 -18.33 18.72 -20.42
CA ALA A 462 -17.65 17.43 -20.35
C ALA A 462 -18.51 16.26 -20.89
N THR A 463 -19.84 16.38 -20.78
CA THR A 463 -20.83 15.52 -21.48
C THR A 463 -22.09 16.35 -21.84
N GLN A 464 -23.06 15.75 -22.55
CA GLN A 464 -24.34 16.37 -22.88
C GLN A 464 -25.44 16.15 -21.82
N GLU A 465 -25.32 15.12 -20.96
CA GLU A 465 -26.37 14.70 -20.03
C GLU A 465 -25.79 14.27 -18.67
N VAL A 466 -26.53 14.53 -17.61
CA VAL A 466 -26.23 14.12 -16.22
C VAL A 466 -26.65 12.66 -16.03
N ASP A 467 -25.91 11.87 -15.26
CA ASP A 467 -26.35 10.50 -14.96
C ASP A 467 -27.59 10.49 -14.06
N ASP A 468 -28.57 9.63 -14.38
CA ASP A 468 -29.67 9.35 -13.44
C ASP A 468 -29.12 8.63 -12.20
N GLN A 469 -29.14 9.35 -11.06
CA GLN A 469 -28.61 8.87 -9.79
C GLN A 469 -29.62 8.05 -8.98
N ARG A 470 -30.86 7.89 -9.46
CA ARG A 470 -31.93 7.15 -8.78
C ARG A 470 -31.61 5.66 -8.70
N TRP A 471 -31.97 5.06 -7.57
CA TRP A 471 -31.85 3.62 -7.33
C TRP A 471 -33.23 2.95 -7.36
N ILE A 472 -33.28 1.66 -7.72
CA ILE A 472 -34.54 0.90 -7.81
C ILE A 472 -34.64 -0.11 -6.66
N PHE A 473 -35.74 -0.05 -5.93
CA PHE A 473 -36.17 -1.11 -5.01
C PHE A 473 -37.25 -2.00 -5.65
N LYS A 474 -37.02 -3.32 -5.67
CA LYS A 474 -37.98 -4.33 -6.14
C LYS A 474 -37.60 -5.69 -5.58
N CYS A 475 -38.39 -6.24 -4.65
CA CYS A 475 -38.03 -7.44 -3.87
C CYS A 475 -38.71 -8.74 -4.35
N VAL A 476 -37.98 -9.86 -4.32
CA VAL A 476 -38.52 -11.21 -4.66
C VAL A 476 -39.59 -11.68 -3.67
N GLY A 477 -39.50 -11.24 -2.40
CA GLY A 477 -40.49 -11.60 -1.36
C GLY A 477 -41.80 -10.82 -1.44
N GLU A 478 -41.89 -9.84 -2.34
CA GLU A 478 -43.03 -8.93 -2.56
C GLU A 478 -43.21 -8.68 -4.07
N PRO A 479 -43.48 -9.74 -4.87
CA PRO A 479 -43.42 -9.66 -6.34
C PRO A 479 -44.50 -8.75 -6.94
N GLU A 480 -45.63 -8.59 -6.24
CA GLU A 480 -46.78 -7.76 -6.61
C GLU A 480 -46.53 -6.25 -6.44
N LEU A 481 -45.53 -5.86 -5.64
CA LEU A 481 -45.17 -4.45 -5.43
C LEU A 481 -44.39 -3.93 -6.64
N ASP A 482 -44.88 -2.90 -7.34
CA ASP A 482 -44.18 -2.28 -8.49
C ASP A 482 -42.78 -1.76 -8.14
N SER A 483 -41.93 -1.58 -9.16
CA SER A 483 -40.57 -1.09 -8.98
C SER A 483 -40.57 0.36 -8.48
N ILE A 484 -40.02 0.58 -7.29
CA ILE A 484 -39.94 1.91 -6.67
C ILE A 484 -38.62 2.56 -7.05
N TRP A 485 -38.68 3.74 -7.66
CA TRP A 485 -37.53 4.58 -8.00
C TRP A 485 -37.33 5.63 -6.91
N ILE A 486 -36.09 5.79 -6.43
CA ILE A 486 -35.77 6.66 -5.29
C ILE A 486 -34.56 7.51 -5.66
N GLY A 487 -34.78 8.82 -5.73
CA GLY A 487 -33.77 9.85 -5.94
C GLY A 487 -33.53 10.75 -4.74
N SER A 488 -34.55 10.98 -3.91
CA SER A 488 -34.48 11.94 -2.81
C SER A 488 -34.59 11.31 -1.40
N PRO A 489 -34.18 12.05 -0.34
CA PRO A 489 -34.39 11.63 1.05
C PRO A 489 -35.87 11.52 1.42
N GLU A 490 -36.72 12.37 0.86
CA GLU A 490 -38.16 12.38 1.10
C GLU A 490 -38.81 11.11 0.54
N GLU A 491 -38.41 10.69 -0.67
CA GLU A 491 -38.84 9.42 -1.28
C GLU A 491 -38.34 8.20 -0.48
N GLU A 492 -37.08 8.22 0.02
CA GLU A 492 -36.60 7.16 0.93
C GLU A 492 -37.41 7.16 2.25
N GLN A 493 -37.80 8.33 2.75
CA GLN A 493 -38.54 8.48 4.00
C GLN A 493 -40.02 8.08 3.90
N GLU A 494 -40.69 8.34 2.77
CA GLU A 494 -42.05 7.88 2.46
C GLU A 494 -42.10 6.34 2.48
N HIS A 495 -41.12 5.69 1.85
CA HIS A 495 -41.00 4.24 1.80
C HIS A 495 -40.18 3.63 2.97
N SER A 496 -39.78 4.43 3.97
CA SER A 496 -38.95 3.97 5.11
C SER A 496 -39.55 2.78 5.86
N THR A 497 -40.89 2.72 5.99
CA THR A 497 -41.59 1.60 6.64
C THR A 497 -41.47 0.31 5.83
N LEU A 498 -41.42 0.38 4.49
CA LEU A 498 -41.20 -0.75 3.60
C LEU A 498 -39.75 -1.25 3.69
N PHE A 499 -38.76 -0.34 3.75
CA PHE A 499 -37.36 -0.75 3.87
C PHE A 499 -37.02 -1.31 5.25
N ALA A 500 -37.60 -0.73 6.31
CA ALA A 500 -37.43 -1.20 7.69
C ALA A 500 -38.16 -2.53 7.97
N GLN A 501 -39.19 -2.87 7.20
CA GLN A 501 -39.82 -4.19 7.25
C GLN A 501 -38.78 -5.30 7.05
N ARG A 502 -39.01 -6.43 7.71
CA ARG A 502 -38.19 -7.65 7.64
C ARG A 502 -36.73 -7.51 8.08
N GLY A 503 -36.30 -6.39 8.67
CA GLY A 503 -34.99 -6.25 9.33
C GLY A 503 -34.12 -5.08 8.87
N GLY A 504 -34.57 -4.29 7.89
CA GLY A 504 -33.86 -3.07 7.46
C GLY A 504 -32.64 -3.30 6.57
N SER A 505 -32.32 -4.56 6.22
CA SER A 505 -31.11 -4.91 5.47
C SER A 505 -31.41 -5.07 3.97
N LEU A 506 -30.74 -4.28 3.13
CA LEU A 506 -30.88 -4.34 1.67
C LEU A 506 -29.63 -4.89 0.98
N VAL A 507 -29.83 -5.62 -0.11
CA VAL A 507 -28.78 -6.15 -0.99
C VAL A 507 -29.08 -5.81 -2.45
N CYS A 508 -28.05 -5.37 -3.20
CA CYS A 508 -28.16 -5.09 -4.63
C CYS A 508 -27.75 -6.31 -5.46
N CYS A 509 -28.53 -6.63 -6.50
CA CYS A 509 -28.15 -7.64 -7.49
C CYS A 509 -27.16 -7.05 -8.51
N GLU A 510 -25.95 -7.57 -8.61
CA GLU A 510 -24.93 -7.08 -9.56
C GLU A 510 -25.31 -7.26 -11.04
N SER A 511 -26.27 -8.16 -11.34
CA SER A 511 -26.67 -8.47 -12.73
C SER A 511 -27.88 -7.68 -13.23
N CYS A 512 -28.77 -7.20 -12.34
CA CYS A 512 -29.94 -6.41 -12.73
C CYS A 512 -30.05 -5.07 -11.98
N LEU A 513 -29.10 -4.79 -11.08
CA LEU A 513 -28.89 -3.51 -10.41
C LEU A 513 -30.11 -3.04 -9.58
N ARG A 514 -30.97 -3.98 -9.17
CA ARG A 514 -32.11 -3.75 -8.27
C ARG A 514 -31.75 -4.10 -6.82
N TRP A 515 -32.20 -3.27 -5.89
CA TRP A 515 -32.13 -3.48 -4.45
C TRP A 515 -33.32 -4.30 -3.94
N GLN A 516 -33.04 -5.19 -2.99
CA GLN A 516 -33.99 -6.14 -2.42
C GLN A 516 -33.73 -6.29 -0.92
N HIS A 517 -34.74 -6.61 -0.10
CA HIS A 517 -34.47 -7.08 1.26
C HIS A 517 -33.57 -8.32 1.24
N TRP A 518 -32.60 -8.36 2.15
CA TRP A 518 -31.74 -9.51 2.37
C TRP A 518 -32.52 -10.69 2.97
N GLU A 519 -33.45 -10.39 3.88
CA GLU A 519 -34.23 -11.37 4.64
C GLU A 519 -35.33 -12.05 3.78
N CYS A 520 -35.59 -11.55 2.57
CA CYS A 520 -36.45 -12.18 1.57
C CYS A 520 -35.74 -13.23 0.69
N GLN A 521 -34.43 -13.38 0.81
CA GLN A 521 -33.67 -14.29 -0.07
C GLN A 521 -33.82 -15.75 0.37
N SER A 522 -34.21 -16.62 -0.56
CA SER A 522 -34.51 -18.02 -0.23
C SER A 522 -33.26 -18.83 0.11
N GLN A 523 -33.39 -19.78 1.04
CA GLN A 523 -32.28 -20.67 1.41
C GLN A 523 -31.75 -21.49 0.21
N ARG A 524 -32.62 -21.83 -0.76
CA ARG A 524 -32.20 -22.51 -2.02
C ARG A 524 -31.28 -21.59 -2.84
N LEU A 525 -31.58 -20.29 -2.97
CA LEU A 525 -30.70 -19.32 -3.63
C LEU A 525 -29.36 -19.20 -2.91
N LEU A 526 -29.35 -19.04 -1.58
CA LEU A 526 -28.12 -18.87 -0.81
C LEU A 526 -27.20 -20.10 -0.85
N LEU A 527 -27.79 -21.30 -0.94
CA LEU A 527 -27.05 -22.55 -1.16
C LEU A 527 -26.54 -22.69 -2.60
N LEU A 528 -27.32 -22.28 -3.61
CA LEU A 528 -26.90 -22.26 -5.02
C LEU A 528 -25.70 -21.33 -5.21
N LEU A 529 -25.76 -20.10 -4.68
CA LEU A 529 -24.67 -19.13 -4.75
C LEU A 529 -23.42 -19.69 -4.04
N ALA A 530 -23.57 -20.31 -2.87
CA ALA A 530 -22.47 -20.98 -2.16
C ALA A 530 -21.83 -22.09 -3.00
N SER A 531 -22.66 -22.99 -3.54
CA SER A 531 -22.23 -24.19 -4.26
C SER A 531 -21.52 -23.83 -5.57
N SER A 532 -21.97 -22.78 -6.27
CA SER A 532 -21.30 -22.23 -7.46
C SER A 532 -19.90 -21.66 -7.15
N GLN A 533 -19.62 -21.33 -5.89
CA GLN A 533 -18.31 -20.88 -5.41
C GLN A 533 -17.48 -22.00 -4.77
N GLY A 534 -18.00 -23.23 -4.69
CA GLY A 534 -17.32 -24.35 -4.03
C GLY A 534 -17.38 -24.30 -2.49
N LYS A 535 -18.41 -23.66 -1.92
CA LYS A 535 -18.68 -23.64 -0.48
C LYS A 535 -19.91 -24.51 -0.16
N ASP A 536 -19.80 -25.38 0.84
CA ASP A 536 -20.89 -26.26 1.29
C ASP A 536 -21.88 -25.58 2.25
N THR A 537 -21.50 -24.42 2.83
CA THR A 537 -22.34 -23.64 3.75
C THR A 537 -23.08 -22.51 3.01
N PRO A 538 -24.35 -22.22 3.36
CA PRO A 538 -25.13 -21.15 2.73
C PRO A 538 -24.45 -19.79 2.91
N MET A 539 -24.59 -18.92 1.91
CA MET A 539 -24.01 -17.57 1.96
C MET A 539 -24.71 -16.70 3.00
N THR A 540 -23.94 -15.86 3.69
CA THR A 540 -24.44 -14.97 4.75
C THR A 540 -24.43 -13.51 4.32
N ALA A 541 -25.09 -12.63 5.07
CA ALA A 541 -25.04 -11.18 4.83
C ALA A 541 -23.61 -10.61 4.82
N ARG A 542 -22.66 -11.28 5.48
CA ARG A 542 -21.24 -10.87 5.52
C ARG A 542 -20.47 -11.17 4.22
N ASP A 543 -20.95 -12.13 3.43
CA ASP A 543 -20.35 -12.50 2.14
C ASP A 543 -20.67 -11.47 1.04
N PHE A 544 -21.69 -10.62 1.24
CA PHE A 544 -22.18 -9.63 0.27
C PHE A 544 -22.12 -8.20 0.82
N GLY A 545 -22.26 -7.21 -0.05
CA GLY A 545 -22.33 -5.79 0.34
C GLY A 545 -23.74 -5.39 0.78
N VAL A 546 -24.21 -5.94 1.90
CA VAL A 546 -25.51 -5.61 2.51
C VAL A 546 -25.43 -4.24 3.21
N VAL A 547 -26.47 -3.43 3.08
CA VAL A 547 -26.59 -2.05 3.60
C VAL A 547 -27.82 -1.95 4.51
N GLN A 548 -27.78 -1.09 5.53
CA GLN A 548 -28.96 -0.77 6.35
C GLN A 548 -29.42 0.67 6.09
N LEU A 549 -30.74 0.86 5.96
CA LEU A 549 -31.36 2.19 5.80
C LEU A 549 -31.88 2.74 7.13
N GLY A 550 -32.16 4.04 7.19
CA GLY A 550 -32.76 4.70 8.36
C GLY A 550 -31.83 5.01 9.55
N HIS A 551 -30.58 4.55 9.54
CA HIS A 551 -29.55 5.08 10.45
C HIS A 551 -28.53 5.91 9.69
N ALA A 552 -28.29 7.13 10.18
CA ALA A 552 -27.06 7.87 9.94
C ALA A 552 -25.89 7.15 10.65
N SER A 553 -25.54 5.96 10.18
CA SER A 553 -24.40 5.20 10.66
C SER A 553 -23.12 5.82 10.10
N VAL A 554 -22.75 6.96 10.68
CA VAL A 554 -21.37 7.27 11.04
C VAL A 554 -20.91 6.22 12.07
N GLN A 555 -20.93 4.94 11.69
CA GLN A 555 -20.06 3.95 12.30
C GLN A 555 -18.67 4.24 11.75
N ALA A 556 -18.03 5.24 12.37
CA ALA A 556 -16.59 5.38 12.35
C ALA A 556 -16.01 3.98 12.58
N ASN A 557 -15.33 3.46 11.55
CA ASN A 557 -14.90 2.06 11.47
C ASN A 557 -13.71 1.84 12.44
N ARG A 558 -14.00 1.86 13.74
CA ARG A 558 -13.08 1.69 14.87
C ARG A 558 -12.61 0.24 14.98
N ARG A 559 -11.92 -0.24 13.93
CA ARG A 559 -10.88 -1.31 13.92
C ARG A 559 -10.50 -1.70 12.48
N SER A 560 -9.90 -0.78 11.71
CA SER A 560 -9.06 -1.17 10.55
C SER A 560 -7.96 -0.14 10.22
N SER A 561 -7.05 0.10 11.16
CA SER A 561 -5.84 0.87 10.92
C SER A 561 -4.79 0.02 10.18
N ARG A 562 -4.94 -0.17 8.86
CA ARG A 562 -3.84 -0.62 7.96
C ARG A 562 -4.06 -0.54 6.43
N ARG A 563 -5.25 -0.17 5.90
CA ARG A 563 -5.45 -0.04 4.44
C ARG A 563 -6.09 1.25 3.90
N ALA A 564 -6.69 2.10 4.75
CA ALA A 564 -7.30 3.36 4.31
C ALA A 564 -6.28 4.54 4.23
N ALA A 565 -5.06 4.28 3.74
CA ALA A 565 -3.97 5.27 3.69
C ALA A 565 -3.30 5.36 2.31
N MET A 566 -4.00 4.91 1.25
CA MET A 566 -3.56 5.02 -0.15
C MET A 566 -4.67 5.51 -1.11
N SER A 567 -5.72 6.16 -0.61
CA SER A 567 -6.56 7.03 -1.44
C SER A 567 -6.00 8.44 -1.33
N ASN A 568 -5.30 8.87 -2.38
CA ASN A 568 -4.53 10.11 -2.41
C ASN A 568 -5.40 11.31 -2.81
N ASP A 569 -6.40 11.64 -2.00
CA ASP A 569 -7.28 12.81 -2.21
C ASP A 569 -6.65 14.05 -1.55
N GLN A 570 -5.61 14.61 -2.18
CA GLN A 570 -5.12 15.96 -1.86
C GLN A 570 -5.95 17.02 -2.61
N ALA A 571 -7.18 17.26 -2.17
CA ALA A 571 -7.96 18.43 -2.55
C ALA A 571 -7.88 19.49 -1.44
N THR A 572 -6.75 20.19 -1.32
CA THR A 572 -6.62 21.33 -0.40
C THR A 572 -7.19 22.60 -1.02
N THR A 573 -8.48 22.87 -0.77
CA THR A 573 -9.06 24.21 -0.91
C THR A 573 -9.69 24.67 0.40
N SER A 574 -8.98 25.57 1.08
CA SER A 574 -9.51 26.34 2.20
C SER A 574 -10.46 27.43 1.69
N THR A 575 -11.76 27.25 1.88
CA THR A 575 -12.74 28.35 1.91
C THR A 575 -13.69 28.17 3.10
N ALA A 576 -13.98 29.27 3.79
CA ALA A 576 -14.74 29.28 5.04
C ALA A 576 -16.25 29.00 4.83
N ASP A 577 -16.90 28.65 5.94
CA ASP A 577 -18.33 28.81 6.20
C ASP A 577 -19.31 28.40 5.08
N TYR A 578 -19.50 27.10 4.92
CA TYR A 578 -20.79 26.56 4.48
C TYR A 578 -21.31 25.53 5.49
N ASN A 579 -22.60 25.65 5.82
CA ASN A 579 -23.31 24.64 6.62
C ASN A 579 -23.29 23.32 5.84
N ALA A 580 -22.56 22.33 6.34
CA ALA A 580 -22.65 20.97 5.84
C ALA A 580 -24.02 20.40 6.27
N GLU A 581 -25.03 20.56 5.41
CA GLU A 581 -26.21 19.71 5.48
C GLU A 581 -25.78 18.24 5.39
N PRO A 582 -26.49 17.32 6.07
CA PRO A 582 -26.15 15.90 6.02
C PRO A 582 -26.45 15.35 4.62
N HIS A 583 -25.46 15.45 3.72
CA HIS A 583 -25.55 14.91 2.36
C HIS A 583 -26.09 13.49 2.38
N TYR A 584 -27.22 13.29 1.71
CA TYR A 584 -27.88 12.01 1.59
C TYR A 584 -26.98 11.02 0.85
N LEU A 585 -26.60 9.95 1.55
CA LEU A 585 -25.82 8.85 0.99
C LEU A 585 -26.77 7.77 0.49
N ARG A 586 -26.78 7.53 -0.83
CA ARG A 586 -27.56 6.45 -1.46
C ARG A 586 -27.06 5.07 -0.98
N PRO A 587 -27.86 3.99 -1.11
CA PRO A 587 -27.43 2.63 -0.77
C PRO A 587 -26.09 2.22 -1.41
N THR A 588 -25.86 2.59 -2.67
CA THR A 588 -24.62 2.28 -3.41
C THR A 588 -23.38 2.99 -2.82
N ASP A 589 -23.53 4.19 -2.27
CA ASP A 589 -22.43 4.93 -1.63
C ASP A 589 -22.17 4.47 -0.18
N LYS A 590 -23.20 3.92 0.49
CA LYS A 590 -23.09 3.25 1.81
C LYS A 590 -22.42 1.86 1.72
N ARG A 591 -22.30 1.28 0.52
CA ARG A 591 -21.87 -0.11 0.30
C ARG A 591 -20.34 -0.25 0.32
N LYS A 592 -19.84 -1.42 0.76
CA LYS A 592 -18.42 -1.76 0.65
C LYS A 592 -17.93 -1.75 -0.81
N PRO A 593 -16.67 -1.34 -1.08
CA PRO A 593 -16.10 -1.32 -2.42
C PRO A 593 -16.24 -2.64 -3.20
N LEU A 594 -16.44 -2.51 -4.51
CA LEU A 594 -16.55 -3.62 -5.44
C LEU A 594 -15.30 -4.51 -5.36
N GLY A 595 -15.50 -5.81 -5.12
CA GLY A 595 -14.41 -6.80 -5.00
C GLY A 595 -13.97 -7.11 -3.56
N GLU A 596 -14.34 -6.29 -2.56
CA GLU A 596 -14.16 -6.66 -1.15
C GLU A 596 -15.22 -7.65 -0.64
N THR A 597 -16.38 -7.67 -1.30
CA THR A 597 -17.48 -8.60 -1.05
C THR A 597 -17.82 -9.38 -2.32
N GLY A 598 -18.48 -10.52 -2.17
CA GLY A 598 -18.99 -11.30 -3.29
C GLY A 598 -20.05 -10.55 -4.09
N ALA A 599 -20.19 -10.90 -5.37
CA ALA A 599 -21.30 -10.42 -6.20
C ALA A 599 -22.57 -11.19 -5.82
N PHE A 600 -23.59 -10.47 -5.39
CA PHE A 600 -24.92 -11.04 -5.19
C PHE A 600 -25.66 -11.10 -6.53
N ILE A 601 -26.25 -12.26 -6.85
CA ILE A 601 -27.09 -12.48 -8.03
C ILE A 601 -28.45 -12.97 -7.51
N CYS A 602 -29.51 -12.22 -7.78
CA CYS A 602 -30.82 -12.47 -7.18
C CYS A 602 -31.57 -13.64 -7.83
N ALA A 603 -32.65 -14.10 -7.18
CA ALA A 603 -33.45 -15.23 -7.62
C ALA A 603 -34.00 -15.08 -9.05
N TRP A 604 -34.41 -13.88 -9.47
CA TRP A 604 -34.86 -13.62 -10.86
C TRP A 604 -33.75 -13.87 -11.89
N CYS A 605 -32.55 -13.37 -11.63
CA CYS A 605 -31.41 -13.60 -12.51
C CYS A 605 -31.03 -15.09 -12.53
N CYS A 606 -30.98 -15.77 -11.38
CA CYS A 606 -30.71 -17.21 -11.34
C CYS A 606 -31.79 -18.05 -12.06
N TYR A 607 -33.07 -17.69 -11.93
CA TYR A 607 -34.18 -18.34 -12.62
C TYR A 607 -34.09 -18.18 -14.14
N GLU A 608 -33.83 -16.97 -14.64
CA GLU A 608 -33.69 -16.72 -16.08
C GLU A 608 -32.45 -17.44 -16.67
N LEU A 609 -31.35 -17.52 -15.91
CA LEU A 609 -30.18 -18.33 -16.28
C LEU A 609 -30.53 -19.83 -16.34
N GLU A 610 -31.30 -20.35 -15.38
CA GLU A 610 -31.76 -21.74 -15.36
C GLU A 610 -32.73 -22.04 -16.51
N LYS A 611 -33.66 -21.12 -16.81
CA LYS A 611 -34.62 -21.21 -17.92
C LYS A 611 -33.91 -21.31 -19.28
N GLN A 612 -32.96 -20.41 -19.57
CA GLN A 612 -32.16 -20.45 -20.80
C GLN A 612 -31.42 -21.79 -20.97
N LEU A 613 -30.87 -22.34 -19.89
CA LEU A 613 -30.22 -23.66 -19.91
C LEU A 613 -31.23 -24.77 -20.16
N ARG A 614 -32.41 -24.75 -19.53
CA ARG A 614 -33.48 -25.73 -19.73
C ARG A 614 -34.05 -25.71 -21.15
N GLU A 615 -34.17 -24.55 -21.77
CA GLU A 615 -34.57 -24.39 -23.18
C GLU A 615 -33.51 -24.96 -24.15
N THR A 616 -32.22 -24.83 -23.81
CA THR A 616 -31.10 -25.37 -24.60
C THR A 616 -30.89 -26.88 -24.39
N PHE A 617 -31.26 -27.41 -23.23
CA PHE A 617 -30.94 -28.80 -22.80
C PHE A 617 -31.44 -29.90 -23.76
N PRO A 618 -32.67 -29.89 -24.31
CA PRO A 618 -33.12 -30.92 -25.25
C PRO A 618 -32.30 -30.96 -26.56
N VAL A 619 -31.82 -29.81 -27.03
CA VAL A 619 -31.01 -29.70 -28.25
C VAL A 619 -29.64 -30.34 -28.01
N GLU A 620 -28.97 -30.00 -26.90
CA GLU A 620 -27.70 -30.62 -26.51
C GLU A 620 -27.84 -32.13 -26.24
N LEU A 621 -28.94 -32.56 -25.61
CA LEU A 621 -29.22 -33.98 -25.37
C LEU A 621 -29.39 -34.76 -26.68
N SER A 622 -30.13 -34.22 -27.65
CA SER A 622 -30.30 -34.87 -28.96
C SER A 622 -28.97 -34.94 -29.74
N ALA A 623 -28.16 -33.88 -29.72
CA ALA A 623 -26.83 -33.87 -30.29
C ALA A 623 -25.90 -34.91 -29.63
N LEU A 624 -25.95 -35.05 -28.31
CA LEU A 624 -25.19 -36.04 -27.54
C LEU A 624 -25.63 -37.47 -27.89
N ARG A 625 -26.95 -37.73 -28.01
CA ARG A 625 -27.50 -39.02 -28.46
C ARG A 625 -27.05 -39.36 -29.89
N ALA A 626 -27.12 -38.41 -30.82
CA ALA A 626 -26.64 -38.59 -32.19
C ALA A 626 -25.13 -38.90 -32.25
N LYS A 627 -24.32 -38.22 -31.43
CA LYS A 627 -22.87 -38.51 -31.29
C LYS A 627 -22.61 -39.90 -30.69
N GLN A 628 -23.39 -40.32 -29.70
CA GLN A 628 -23.31 -41.68 -29.14
C GLN A 628 -23.65 -42.74 -30.19
N ARG A 629 -24.69 -42.53 -31.02
CA ARG A 629 -25.04 -43.42 -32.15
C ARG A 629 -23.91 -43.50 -33.18
N ARG A 630 -23.44 -42.38 -33.72
CA ARG A 630 -22.31 -42.37 -34.70
C ARG A 630 -21.07 -43.09 -34.16
N ASN A 631 -20.76 -42.93 -32.88
CA ASN A 631 -19.66 -43.64 -32.23
C ASN A 631 -19.90 -45.15 -32.07
N ARG A 632 -21.15 -45.60 -31.92
CA ARG A 632 -21.50 -47.04 -31.93
C ARG A 632 -21.39 -47.61 -33.34
N GLU A 633 -22.00 -46.96 -34.33
CA GLU A 633 -21.93 -47.32 -35.75
C GLU A 633 -20.49 -47.42 -36.24
N GLU A 634 -19.63 -46.44 -35.91
CA GLU A 634 -18.22 -46.45 -36.30
C GLU A 634 -17.41 -47.53 -35.56
N ARG A 635 -17.72 -47.82 -34.29
CA ARG A 635 -17.13 -48.97 -33.58
C ARG A 635 -17.56 -50.30 -34.18
N GLU A 636 -18.82 -50.41 -34.62
CA GLU A 636 -19.34 -51.60 -35.26
C GLU A 636 -18.75 -51.79 -36.67
N ARG A 637 -18.69 -50.72 -37.48
CA ARG A 637 -17.96 -50.70 -38.76
C ARG A 637 -16.51 -51.14 -38.60
N ARG A 638 -15.81 -50.67 -37.55
CA ARG A 638 -14.43 -51.12 -37.23
C ARG A 638 -14.37 -52.59 -36.82
N ARG A 639 -15.34 -53.10 -36.05
CA ARG A 639 -15.44 -54.53 -35.71
C ARG A 639 -15.68 -55.38 -36.97
N GLN A 640 -16.62 -55.00 -37.81
CA GLN A 640 -16.92 -55.67 -39.08
C GLN A 640 -15.70 -55.62 -40.03
N ALA A 641 -15.01 -54.48 -40.13
CA ALA A 641 -13.76 -54.37 -40.90
C ALA A 641 -12.63 -55.24 -40.33
N ALA A 642 -12.50 -55.35 -39.01
CA ALA A 642 -11.53 -56.24 -38.38
C ALA A 642 -11.85 -57.72 -38.65
N VAL A 643 -13.11 -58.14 -38.51
CA VAL A 643 -13.56 -59.51 -38.84
C VAL A 643 -13.31 -59.83 -40.33
N ASN A 644 -13.58 -58.87 -41.23
CA ASN A 644 -13.33 -59.01 -42.67
C ASN A 644 -11.84 -58.96 -43.06
N ALA A 645 -10.98 -58.40 -42.20
CA ALA A 645 -9.52 -58.45 -42.37
C ALA A 645 -8.94 -59.77 -41.83
N THR A 646 -9.46 -60.30 -40.72
CA THR A 646 -9.04 -61.60 -40.16
C THR A 646 -9.40 -62.77 -41.06
N SER A 647 -10.43 -62.64 -41.91
CA SER A 647 -10.77 -63.62 -42.96
C SER A 647 -9.95 -63.49 -44.25
N ARG A 648 -8.91 -62.65 -44.28
CA ARG A 648 -7.98 -62.52 -45.42
C ARG A 648 -6.51 -62.39 -44.99
N THR A 649 -5.79 -63.50 -44.91
CA THR A 649 -4.33 -63.64 -45.21
C THR A 649 -3.90 -65.11 -45.04
N PRO A 650 -2.82 -65.58 -45.68
CA PRO A 650 -2.41 -65.37 -47.07
C PRO A 650 -2.05 -66.70 -47.78
N ILE A 651 -1.78 -66.68 -49.10
CA ILE A 651 -1.02 -67.75 -49.78
C ILE A 651 0.23 -67.12 -50.40
N ASN A 652 1.40 -67.55 -49.91
CA ASN A 652 2.78 -67.51 -50.43
C ASN A 652 3.26 -66.35 -51.34
N GLY A 653 4.43 -65.74 -51.12
CA GLY A 653 5.44 -66.00 -50.07
C GLY A 653 6.74 -65.19 -50.25
N THR A 654 7.72 -65.46 -49.37
CA THR A 654 9.20 -65.28 -49.52
C THR A 654 9.70 -63.98 -50.20
N PHE A 655 10.32 -63.02 -49.50
CA PHE A 655 11.69 -63.12 -48.96
C PHE A 655 12.06 -61.94 -48.00
N SER A 656 13.20 -62.12 -47.31
CA SER A 656 13.97 -61.19 -46.47
C SER A 656 13.93 -59.68 -46.77
N HIS A 657 13.86 -58.84 -45.72
CA HIS A 657 14.98 -58.01 -45.21
C HIS A 657 14.62 -57.21 -43.94
N THR A 658 15.60 -57.04 -43.04
CA THR A 658 15.62 -56.12 -41.89
C THR A 658 16.29 -54.78 -42.28
N PRO A 659 16.42 -53.76 -41.39
CA PRO A 659 15.38 -53.12 -40.55
C PRO A 659 15.45 -51.57 -40.61
N VAL A 660 14.33 -50.84 -40.48
CA VAL A 660 14.35 -49.41 -40.10
C VAL A 660 13.13 -49.05 -39.24
N ALA A 661 13.36 -48.35 -38.13
CA ALA A 661 12.29 -47.80 -37.29
C ALA A 661 11.98 -46.33 -37.68
N PRO A 662 10.69 -45.93 -37.68
CA PRO A 662 10.33 -44.53 -37.54
C PRO A 662 9.58 -44.26 -36.22
N THR A 663 10.04 -43.22 -35.54
CA THR A 663 9.47 -42.56 -34.37
C THR A 663 7.98 -42.27 -34.51
N MET A 664 7.18 -42.53 -33.46
CA MET A 664 5.85 -41.93 -33.27
C MET A 664 5.71 -41.35 -31.87
N ILE A 665 5.13 -40.16 -31.81
CA ILE A 665 5.06 -39.26 -30.65
C ILE A 665 3.59 -39.15 -30.21
N SER A 666 3.34 -39.22 -28.89
CA SER A 666 2.10 -38.80 -28.21
C SER A 666 0.78 -39.51 -28.60
N SER A 667 -0.22 -39.65 -27.74
CA SER A 667 -0.48 -39.08 -26.41
C SER A 667 -1.33 -40.03 -25.57
N ILE A 668 -1.11 -40.07 -24.25
CA ILE A 668 -2.02 -40.71 -23.31
C ILE A 668 -3.00 -39.64 -22.82
N ASN A 669 -4.29 -39.83 -23.10
CA ASN A 669 -5.36 -39.07 -22.44
C ASN A 669 -6.52 -40.03 -22.14
N SER A 670 -6.64 -40.40 -20.86
CA SER A 670 -7.73 -41.24 -20.33
C SER A 670 -8.47 -40.44 -19.26
N PRO A 671 -9.77 -40.15 -19.41
CA PRO A 671 -10.54 -39.47 -18.40
C PRO A 671 -11.19 -40.45 -17.41
N PHE A 672 -10.76 -40.33 -16.15
CA PHE A 672 -11.59 -40.39 -14.93
C PHE A 672 -12.68 -41.47 -14.80
N VAL A 673 -12.39 -42.45 -13.94
CA VAL A 673 -13.39 -43.13 -13.12
C VAL A 673 -13.22 -42.62 -11.68
N ILE A 674 -14.25 -42.01 -11.10
CA ILE A 674 -14.34 -41.75 -9.65
C ILE A 674 -15.61 -42.42 -9.14
N ASN A 675 -15.44 -43.26 -8.12
CA ASN A 675 -16.49 -43.97 -7.42
C ASN A 675 -16.47 -43.56 -5.94
N PRO A 676 -17.54 -42.95 -5.39
CA PRO A 676 -17.56 -42.55 -3.98
C PRO A 676 -18.43 -43.50 -3.13
N GLN A 677 -17.82 -44.22 -2.17
CA GLN A 677 -18.34 -44.49 -0.81
C GLN A 677 -17.51 -45.54 -0.07
N GLN A 678 -16.82 -45.16 1.01
CA GLN A 678 -17.13 -45.57 2.40
C GLN A 678 -16.12 -44.96 3.40
N PRO A 679 -16.49 -44.76 4.68
CA PRO A 679 -15.68 -44.01 5.66
C PRO A 679 -14.82 -44.91 6.57
N PRO A 680 -13.65 -44.44 7.06
CA PRO A 680 -12.92 -45.07 8.16
C PRO A 680 -13.33 -44.51 9.54
N ARG A 681 -13.25 -45.37 10.56
CA ARG A 681 -13.58 -45.07 11.96
C ARG A 681 -12.45 -44.32 12.69
N ASN A 682 -12.84 -43.54 13.70
CA ASN A 682 -12.01 -43.07 14.81
C ASN A 682 -11.25 -44.20 15.53
N VAL A 683 -9.96 -43.99 15.82
CA VAL A 683 -9.31 -44.36 17.10
C VAL A 683 -8.17 -43.35 17.39
N ASN A 684 -8.26 -42.62 18.51
CA ASN A 684 -7.14 -41.89 19.11
C ASN A 684 -6.28 -42.86 19.95
N PRO A 685 -4.99 -42.57 20.18
CA PRO A 685 -4.64 -42.13 21.54
C PRO A 685 -3.68 -40.94 21.60
N SER A 686 -3.87 -40.15 22.66
CA SER A 686 -3.06 -39.02 23.11
C SER A 686 -1.74 -39.43 23.79
N THR A 687 -0.69 -38.60 23.74
CA THR A 687 -0.04 -38.00 24.94
C THR A 687 1.08 -36.97 24.65
N THR A 688 1.02 -35.83 25.36
CA THR A 688 2.09 -35.00 25.98
C THR A 688 3.29 -34.40 25.21
N ASN A 689 3.40 -33.07 25.34
CA ASN A 689 4.54 -32.23 25.77
C ASN A 689 5.94 -32.34 25.13
N GLY A 690 6.56 -31.17 24.88
CA GLY A 690 8.02 -31.00 24.92
C GLY A 690 8.56 -29.91 23.98
N ALA A 691 9.44 -29.05 24.48
CA ALA A 691 10.11 -28.00 23.70
C ALA A 691 11.61 -28.28 23.55
N ALA A 692 12.16 -28.00 22.36
CA ALA A 692 13.56 -27.67 22.04
C ALA A 692 13.57 -27.23 20.55
N GLN A 693 14.12 -26.09 20.13
CA GLN A 693 15.54 -25.71 20.05
C GLN A 693 16.46 -26.72 19.34
N LEU A 694 17.02 -26.25 18.22
CA LEU A 694 18.27 -26.58 17.50
C LEU A 694 18.00 -26.17 16.03
N SER A 695 18.40 -24.99 15.56
CA SER A 695 19.75 -24.66 15.07
C SER A 695 20.33 -25.74 14.16
N ASP A 696 20.37 -25.46 12.86
CA ASP A 696 21.49 -25.93 12.05
C ASP A 696 21.83 -24.92 10.95
N SER A 697 23.11 -24.81 10.66
CA SER A 697 23.69 -23.77 9.81
C SER A 697 24.05 -24.34 8.44
N THR A 698 23.63 -23.68 7.36
CA THR A 698 24.21 -23.90 6.03
C THR A 698 24.54 -22.58 5.37
N ALA A 699 25.83 -22.28 5.33
CA ALA A 699 26.37 -21.23 4.46
C ALA A 699 26.30 -21.68 2.99
N SER A 700 26.03 -20.75 2.08
CA SER A 700 26.37 -20.90 0.66
C SER A 700 26.54 -19.54 0.00
N ALA A 701 27.67 -19.40 -0.70
CA ALA A 701 28.19 -18.19 -1.27
C ALA A 701 27.25 -17.47 -2.25
N THR A 702 27.28 -16.14 -2.21
CA THR A 702 26.87 -15.26 -3.31
C THR A 702 27.92 -15.26 -4.42
N PRO A 703 27.50 -15.31 -5.69
CA PRO A 703 28.27 -14.76 -6.81
C PRO A 703 27.62 -13.46 -7.31
N SER A 704 28.44 -12.41 -7.42
CA SER A 704 28.03 -11.10 -7.93
C SER A 704 27.57 -11.19 -9.39
N GLY A 705 26.47 -10.48 -9.72
CA GLY A 705 25.92 -10.46 -11.07
C GLY A 705 25.10 -9.19 -11.33
N SER A 706 25.79 -8.09 -11.61
CA SER A 706 25.14 -6.85 -12.07
C SER A 706 24.65 -7.02 -13.51
N THR A 707 23.35 -6.83 -13.74
CA THR A 707 22.75 -6.78 -15.09
C THR A 707 21.91 -5.53 -15.24
N THR A 708 22.55 -4.43 -15.63
CA THR A 708 21.88 -3.23 -16.14
C THR A 708 21.27 -3.51 -17.53
N PRO A 709 19.97 -3.24 -17.76
CA PRO A 709 19.38 -3.46 -19.07
C PRO A 709 19.75 -2.33 -20.04
N SER A 710 20.47 -2.65 -21.12
CA SER A 710 20.84 -1.69 -22.16
C SER A 710 19.65 -1.30 -23.04
N ILE A 711 19.22 -0.04 -22.99
CA ILE A 711 18.18 0.50 -23.88
C ILE A 711 18.77 0.70 -25.28
N GLN A 712 18.42 -0.18 -26.22
CA GLN A 712 18.74 0.00 -27.64
C GLN A 712 17.85 1.10 -28.24
N ARG A 713 18.48 2.12 -28.84
CA ARG A 713 17.81 3.07 -29.75
C ARG A 713 17.80 2.48 -31.16
N PRO A 714 16.66 2.42 -31.86
CA PRO A 714 16.65 2.19 -33.30
C PRO A 714 17.02 3.49 -34.03
N ASN A 715 18.16 3.46 -34.74
CA ASN A 715 18.44 4.40 -35.82
C ASN A 715 18.05 3.69 -37.13
N GLU A 716 17.10 4.23 -37.89
CA GLU A 716 17.08 3.99 -39.34
C GLU A 716 16.52 5.19 -40.09
N THR A 717 17.22 5.57 -41.15
CA THR A 717 16.97 6.75 -42.00
C THR A 717 16.14 6.36 -43.22
N GLY A 718 15.09 7.13 -43.55
CA GLY A 718 14.18 6.83 -44.67
C GLY A 718 13.66 8.07 -45.40
N HIS A 719 14.32 8.41 -46.49
CA HIS A 719 14.10 9.52 -47.43
C HIS A 719 12.70 9.70 -48.07
N ILE A 720 12.42 10.96 -48.45
CA ILE A 720 11.59 11.45 -49.59
C ILE A 720 10.05 11.27 -49.51
N ALA A 721 9.34 12.38 -49.24
CA ALA A 721 8.63 13.18 -50.27
C ALA A 721 8.31 14.59 -49.72
#